data_AF-A0A0N0P9C3-F1
#
_entry.id   AF-A0A0N0P9C3-F1
#
_cell.length_a   1.000
_cell.length_b   1.000
_cell.length_c   1.000
_cell.angle_alpha   90.00
_cell.angle_beta   90.00
_cell.angle_gamma   90.00
#
_symmetry.space_group_name_H-M   'P 1'
#
loop_
_entity.id
_entity.type
_entity.pdbx_description
1 polymer ?
#
loop_
_entity_poly.entity_id
_entity_poly.type
_entity_poly.pdbx_seq_one_letter_code
_entity_poly.pdbx_strand_id
1 'polypeptide(L)'
;MSEIATQTFNTIPFYKGYLPLNEAQHAQSYVVLALISDHATLPYDDESYALNSIGSYAALNKARVSDFPSTPETSAIDWLTPTQLTSVTASPQSNADRSPPLNYRATPSGSSRGTPGVLSTSLDGSSSRTTGGPATAAAAAAAPTQSAGVSFYLFHKRDVQPPPIRFYVSPKKVQRCFLGCEKTKCSCERIHFRPRAWRMRLDTLPRLPLMVACAGQYVRISQNQIAPTAGYFFALGLKAAKVLQAVVPTMCRFNKSCKNGTSCLYIHADKMVCRRQEHASDVSLRSYGQHIIEEALSQEEADAFYEFLEGQGVRTVGDMQVLGNAAFDSLSIRVPPRWAEAFLTLSSLRDLDTKMPLREALLGFPHVEEPLLLPNYLQRVGDLLNLTAPAFTLLNVAPFVIDACSIIRARYELAEAFNIVDLKKEDSRSFFSVVTRMMLNFPTVHAHKSWRKHDSTRPVVTSVLTFVDVNTCHCHRCGHSPENACEEHIDAVIPADIAVVGVPRGSWCHCTRRAVIAVNYELSTPSGSRCSEQNAMGKLASLGVPTWGVREVFVHVMNAKKEANPLFPCGVCENMLQKVTKDVMSHYGGDVTLYMFDATQPRKIVFLTIPEISNRDGANFKKFVAEDLRDPSRGGG
;
A
#
# COMPACT_ATOMS: atom_id res chain seq x y z
N MET A 1 15.18 14.17 28.52
CA MET A 1 14.94 14.25 27.05
C MET A 1 13.44 14.23 26.82
N SER A 2 12.93 14.85 25.77
CA SER A 2 11.50 14.82 25.45
C SER A 2 11.10 13.44 24.90
N GLU A 3 9.99 12.90 25.37
CA GLU A 3 9.40 11.65 24.85
C GLU A 3 9.04 11.82 23.36
N ILE A 4 8.50 12.98 22.99
CA ILE A 4 8.17 13.37 21.61
C ILE A 4 9.39 13.26 20.69
N ALA A 5 10.58 13.68 21.14
CA ALA A 5 11.82 13.55 20.36
C ALA A 5 12.19 12.09 20.08
N THR A 6 11.94 11.20 21.05
CA THR A 6 12.24 9.77 20.95
C THR A 6 11.24 9.05 20.03
N GLN A 7 9.95 9.31 20.23
CA GLN A 7 8.88 8.80 19.36
C GLN A 7 9.09 9.26 17.91
N THR A 8 9.35 10.56 17.70
CA THR A 8 9.61 11.12 16.37
C THR A 8 10.86 10.51 15.71
N PHE A 9 11.97 10.38 16.43
CA PHE A 9 13.19 9.78 15.87
C PHE A 9 12.97 8.32 15.41
N ASN A 10 12.21 7.54 16.17
CA ASN A 10 11.88 6.17 15.80
C ASN A 10 11.08 6.11 14.49
N THR A 11 10.18 7.07 14.22
CA THR A 11 9.36 7.10 12.99
C THR A 11 10.06 7.68 11.75
N ILE A 12 11.21 8.36 11.87
CA ILE A 12 11.92 8.96 10.70
C ILE A 12 12.50 7.87 9.78
N PRO A 13 12.14 7.81 8.49
CA PRO A 13 12.77 6.89 7.54
C PRO A 13 14.10 7.44 7.01
N PHE A 14 15.19 6.76 7.32
CA PHE A 14 16.52 7.07 6.75
C PHE A 14 16.74 6.45 5.37
N TYR A 15 16.08 5.32 5.08
CA TYR A 15 16.16 4.70 3.77
C TYR A 15 15.36 5.52 2.76
N LYS A 16 15.97 5.83 1.62
CA LYS A 16 15.34 6.53 0.49
C LYS A 16 15.33 5.56 -0.68
N GLY A 17 14.22 4.85 -0.86
CA GLY A 17 14.08 3.79 -1.83
C GLY A 17 12.80 3.00 -1.63
N TYR A 18 12.56 2.07 -2.55
CA TYR A 18 11.42 1.17 -2.55
C TYR A 18 11.69 -0.04 -1.65
N LEU A 19 10.72 -0.36 -0.79
CA LEU A 19 10.74 -1.52 0.12
C LEU A 19 9.31 -2.07 0.30
N PRO A 20 9.13 -3.39 0.46
CA PRO A 20 7.91 -3.99 0.99
C PRO A 20 7.60 -3.46 2.41
N LEU A 21 6.34 -3.49 2.84
CA LEU A 21 5.92 -2.88 4.11
C LEU A 21 6.68 -3.42 5.33
N ASN A 22 6.82 -4.75 5.44
CA ASN A 22 7.54 -5.39 6.56
C ASN A 22 9.04 -5.04 6.56
N GLU A 23 9.65 -5.02 5.37
CA GLU A 23 11.05 -4.62 5.17
C GLU A 23 11.27 -3.13 5.49
N ALA A 24 10.31 -2.26 5.16
CA ALA A 24 10.34 -0.85 5.52
C ALA A 24 10.32 -0.65 7.05
N GLN A 25 9.49 -1.39 7.78
CA GLN A 25 9.46 -1.37 9.25
C GLN A 25 10.79 -1.87 9.86
N HIS A 26 11.38 -2.93 9.29
CA HIS A 26 12.70 -3.40 9.71
C HIS A 26 13.80 -2.36 9.43
N ALA A 27 13.86 -1.78 8.23
CA ALA A 27 14.83 -0.74 7.88
C ALA A 27 14.67 0.54 8.72
N GLN A 28 13.44 0.91 9.13
CA GLN A 28 13.18 2.03 10.05
C GLN A 28 13.81 1.84 11.43
N SER A 29 14.16 0.61 11.84
CA SER A 29 14.88 0.34 13.09
C SER A 29 16.37 0.68 13.05
N TYR A 30 16.88 1.09 11.88
CA TYR A 30 18.29 1.42 11.65
C TYR A 30 18.51 2.88 11.25
N VAL A 31 19.76 3.33 11.40
CA VAL A 31 20.22 4.66 11.03
C VAL A 31 21.65 4.60 10.51
N VAL A 32 21.96 5.39 9.48
CA VAL A 32 23.33 5.69 9.07
C VAL A 32 23.80 6.96 9.77
N LEU A 33 25.00 6.90 10.36
CA LEU A 33 25.69 8.03 10.97
C LEU A 33 27.06 8.22 10.33
N ALA A 34 27.45 9.48 10.16
CA ALA A 34 28.77 9.88 9.71
C ALA A 34 29.63 10.24 10.94
N LEU A 35 30.78 9.61 11.09
CA LEU A 35 31.73 9.86 12.17
C LEU A 35 32.94 10.58 11.59
N ILE A 36 33.33 11.68 12.23
CA ILE A 36 34.53 12.45 11.86
C ILE A 36 35.69 11.96 12.71
N SER A 37 36.81 11.57 12.09
CA SER A 37 38.04 11.24 12.82
C SER A 37 38.62 12.49 13.48
N ASP A 38 38.98 12.41 14.78
CA ASP A 38 39.48 13.55 15.56
C ASP A 38 40.79 14.19 15.02
N HIS A 39 41.43 13.60 13.99
CA HIS A 39 42.60 14.16 13.29
C HIS A 39 42.26 14.95 12.01
N ALA A 40 40.99 15.03 11.62
CA ALA A 40 40.57 15.82 10.47
C ALA A 40 40.26 17.26 10.90
N THR A 41 41.09 18.21 10.47
CA THR A 41 40.75 19.63 10.52
C THR A 41 39.48 19.86 9.70
N LEU A 42 38.41 20.25 10.39
CA LEU A 42 37.20 20.72 9.73
C LEU A 42 37.55 21.93 8.85
N PRO A 43 37.15 21.97 7.57
CA PRO A 43 36.98 23.24 6.89
C PRO A 43 35.86 23.98 7.63
N TYR A 44 36.25 24.97 8.43
CA TYR A 44 35.33 25.92 9.03
C TYR A 44 34.77 26.77 7.89
N ASP A 45 33.53 26.47 7.47
CA ASP A 45 32.52 27.37 6.89
C ASP A 45 31.47 26.58 6.09
N ASP A 46 30.27 26.34 6.67
CA ASP A 46 28.98 26.38 5.93
C ASP A 46 27.71 26.27 6.82
N GLU A 47 27.78 25.91 8.11
CA GLU A 47 26.56 25.87 8.97
C GLU A 47 26.03 27.28 9.36
N SER A 48 26.77 28.35 9.04
CA SER A 48 26.39 29.76 9.26
C SER A 48 25.47 30.34 8.17
N TYR A 49 25.52 29.84 6.93
CA TYR A 49 24.72 30.40 5.81
C TYR A 49 23.26 29.95 5.80
N ALA A 50 22.88 28.93 6.56
CA ALA A 50 21.50 28.44 6.64
C ALA A 50 20.57 29.28 7.54
N LEU A 51 21.11 30.20 8.35
CA LEU A 51 20.36 30.95 9.37
C LEU A 51 20.13 32.44 9.06
N ASN A 52 20.92 33.05 8.15
CA ASN A 52 20.90 34.50 7.91
C ASN A 52 20.25 34.94 6.57
N SER A 53 19.55 34.05 5.85
CA SER A 53 18.91 34.39 4.57
C SER A 53 17.37 34.52 4.65
N ILE A 54 16.89 35.15 5.72
CA ILE A 54 15.50 35.65 5.84
C ILE A 54 15.58 37.12 6.26
N GLY A 55 15.77 38.02 5.29
CA GLY A 55 15.83 39.45 5.58
C GLY A 55 16.68 40.34 4.66
N SER A 56 16.60 40.19 3.34
CA SER A 56 16.86 41.31 2.39
C SER A 56 16.48 40.95 0.96
N TYR A 57 15.20 41.09 0.61
CA TYR A 57 14.71 41.21 -0.78
C TYR A 57 13.48 42.12 -0.87
N ALA A 58 13.45 43.15 -0.01
CA ALA A 58 12.60 44.31 -0.20
C ALA A 58 13.47 45.44 -0.81
N ALA A 59 12.90 46.17 -1.78
CA ALA A 59 13.55 47.26 -2.52
C ALA A 59 14.71 46.88 -3.47
N LEU A 60 14.38 46.34 -4.65
CA LEU A 60 14.86 46.87 -5.95
C LEU A 60 14.18 46.18 -7.14
N ASN A 61 13.07 46.76 -7.61
CA ASN A 61 12.85 47.07 -9.02
C ASN A 61 11.49 47.77 -9.20
N LYS A 62 11.54 49.01 -9.68
CA LYS A 62 10.39 49.81 -10.09
C LYS A 62 10.66 50.29 -11.52
N ALA A 63 9.59 50.46 -12.30
CA ALA A 63 9.56 50.93 -13.70
C ALA A 63 9.96 49.92 -14.80
N ARG A 64 8.95 49.35 -15.46
CA ARG A 64 8.50 49.86 -16.77
C ARG A 64 6.98 49.68 -16.93
N VAL A 65 6.40 50.34 -17.93
CA VAL A 65 4.98 50.75 -18.06
C VAL A 65 4.36 50.14 -19.33
N SER A 66 3.03 50.24 -19.45
CA SER A 66 2.17 49.96 -20.64
C SER A 66 1.71 48.48 -20.77
N ASP A 67 0.44 48.13 -21.01
CA ASP A 67 -0.80 48.94 -21.14
C ASP A 67 -2.07 48.18 -20.65
N PHE A 68 -3.13 48.93 -20.35
CA PHE A 68 -4.54 48.51 -20.16
C PHE A 68 -5.29 48.48 -21.53
N PRO A 69 -6.53 47.96 -21.72
CA PRO A 69 -7.73 48.03 -20.83
C PRO A 69 -8.56 46.69 -20.78
N SER A 70 -9.73 46.51 -20.14
CA SER A 70 -10.59 47.23 -19.17
C SER A 70 -11.61 46.25 -18.55
N THR A 71 -12.16 46.55 -17.38
CA THR A 71 -13.33 45.88 -16.74
C THR A 71 -14.65 46.13 -17.49
N PRO A 72 -15.68 45.25 -17.39
CA PRO A 72 -16.73 45.29 -16.33
C PRO A 72 -17.14 43.89 -15.77
N GLU A 73 -17.97 43.68 -14.73
CA GLU A 73 -18.42 44.50 -13.57
C GLU A 73 -19.04 43.64 -12.42
N THR A 74 -19.17 44.25 -11.24
CA THR A 74 -20.28 44.20 -10.25
C THR A 74 -21.15 42.94 -10.03
N SER A 75 -21.09 42.37 -8.81
CA SER A 75 -22.15 42.60 -7.79
C SER A 75 -21.80 41.96 -6.43
N ALA A 76 -22.09 42.68 -5.35
CA ALA A 76 -21.98 42.21 -3.97
C ALA A 76 -23.39 42.01 -3.37
N ILE A 77 -23.57 40.96 -2.58
CA ILE A 77 -24.61 40.89 -1.53
C ILE A 77 -23.95 40.32 -0.28
N ASP A 78 -24.34 40.86 0.87
CA ASP A 78 -23.61 40.86 2.12
C ASP A 78 -24.56 40.55 3.28
N TRP A 79 -24.04 39.98 4.38
CA TRP A 79 -24.72 39.67 5.66
C TRP A 79 -25.87 38.64 5.71
N LEU A 80 -25.77 37.67 6.64
CA LEU A 80 -26.44 37.78 7.95
C LEU A 80 -26.13 36.58 8.87
N THR A 81 -25.44 36.85 9.98
CA THR A 81 -25.43 36.01 11.19
C THR A 81 -26.62 36.34 12.09
N PRO A 82 -27.15 35.36 12.84
CA PRO A 82 -27.78 35.63 14.14
C PRO A 82 -27.02 34.98 15.31
N THR A 83 -27.39 35.41 16.52
CA THR A 83 -26.56 35.39 17.73
C THR A 83 -27.08 34.41 18.79
N GLN A 84 -26.15 33.90 19.62
CA GLN A 84 -26.27 33.28 20.95
C GLN A 84 -27.66 32.93 21.54
N LEU A 85 -27.72 31.77 22.21
CA LEU A 85 -28.42 31.65 23.50
C LEU A 85 -27.70 30.67 24.43
N THR A 86 -27.45 31.11 25.67
CA THR A 86 -26.80 30.37 26.75
C THR A 86 -27.79 29.56 27.57
N SER A 87 -27.39 28.38 28.05
CA SER A 87 -27.86 27.88 29.35
C SER A 87 -26.83 26.95 30.02
N VAL A 88 -26.88 26.91 31.35
CA VAL A 88 -25.91 26.30 32.26
C VAL A 88 -26.61 25.20 33.06
N THR A 89 -26.02 24.01 33.22
CA THR A 89 -25.95 23.34 34.55
C THR A 89 -25.12 22.05 34.62
N ALA A 90 -24.40 21.93 35.75
CA ALA A 90 -24.19 20.73 36.58
C ALA A 90 -23.53 19.46 36.00
N SER A 91 -22.26 19.26 36.38
CA SER A 91 -21.75 17.94 36.79
C SER A 91 -22.42 17.49 38.10
N PRO A 92 -22.35 16.18 38.43
CA PRO A 92 -21.55 15.84 39.62
C PRO A 92 -20.62 14.62 39.44
N GLN A 93 -19.64 14.53 40.34
CA GLN A 93 -18.63 13.47 40.44
C GLN A 93 -19.12 12.27 41.27
N SER A 94 -18.57 11.08 41.02
CA SER A 94 -18.05 10.11 42.04
C SER A 94 -17.63 8.81 41.31
N ASN A 95 -16.37 8.39 41.37
CA ASN A 95 -15.65 7.74 42.49
C ASN A 95 -16.15 6.33 42.85
N ALA A 96 -15.40 5.31 42.41
CA ALA A 96 -15.19 4.08 43.19
C ALA A 96 -13.92 3.36 42.72
N ASP A 97 -12.86 3.39 43.52
CA ASP A 97 -11.73 2.46 43.43
C ASP A 97 -12.18 1.01 43.66
N ARG A 98 -11.51 0.04 43.02
CA ARG A 98 -10.74 -0.99 43.75
C ARG A 98 -9.94 -1.94 42.84
N SER A 99 -8.71 -2.20 43.28
CA SER A 99 -7.68 -3.02 42.63
C SER A 99 -7.85 -4.54 42.98
N PRO A 100 -6.97 -5.46 42.51
CA PRO A 100 -7.30 -6.89 42.30
C PRO A 100 -7.07 -7.78 43.55
N PRO A 101 -7.20 -9.12 43.44
CA PRO A 101 -5.95 -9.91 43.34
C PRO A 101 -5.96 -11.28 42.59
N LEU A 102 -4.78 -11.62 42.05
CA LEU A 102 -4.03 -12.89 42.11
C LEU A 102 -4.53 -14.26 41.55
N ASN A 103 -3.66 -14.82 40.70
CA ASN A 103 -3.18 -16.23 40.63
C ASN A 103 -4.14 -17.42 40.42
N TYR A 104 -3.86 -18.20 39.38
CA TYR A 104 -3.22 -19.53 39.59
C TYR A 104 -2.35 -19.95 38.38
N ARG A 105 -1.46 -20.92 38.61
CA ARG A 105 -0.29 -21.28 37.77
C ARG A 105 -0.38 -22.75 37.35
N ALA A 106 -0.14 -23.06 36.08
CA ALA A 106 0.21 -24.41 35.64
C ALA A 106 1.07 -24.41 34.36
N THR A 107 2.30 -24.94 34.49
CA THR A 107 3.19 -25.36 33.39
C THR A 107 3.35 -26.88 33.46
N PRO A 108 3.53 -27.56 32.33
CA PRO A 108 4.83 -28.21 32.03
C PRO A 108 5.29 -27.87 30.59
N SER A 109 6.54 -27.52 30.28
CA SER A 109 7.89 -28.10 30.53
C SER A 109 8.33 -29.16 29.50
N GLY A 110 9.44 -28.89 28.80
CA GLY A 110 10.11 -29.77 27.82
C GLY A 110 10.82 -28.93 26.74
N SER A 111 12.01 -28.37 27.02
CA SER A 111 13.34 -28.89 26.64
C SER A 111 13.63 -28.79 25.12
N SER A 112 14.80 -28.36 24.62
CA SER A 112 16.16 -28.39 25.19
C SER A 112 17.08 -27.25 24.70
N ARG A 113 18.15 -26.97 25.45
CA ARG A 113 19.27 -26.07 25.07
C ARG A 113 20.22 -26.73 24.05
N GLY A 114 20.99 -25.94 23.30
CA GLY A 114 22.09 -26.44 22.45
C GLY A 114 23.01 -25.37 21.85
N THR A 115 23.96 -24.86 22.64
CA THR A 115 25.20 -24.15 22.24
C THR A 115 26.24 -24.30 23.37
N PRO A 116 27.55 -24.09 23.16
CA PRO A 116 28.25 -23.66 21.94
C PRO A 116 29.35 -24.64 21.44
N GLY A 117 29.86 -24.42 20.22
CA GLY A 117 31.07 -25.05 19.70
C GLY A 117 32.08 -23.99 19.25
N VAL A 118 33.21 -23.90 19.96
CA VAL A 118 34.35 -23.05 19.59
C VAL A 118 35.34 -23.89 18.79
N LEU A 119 35.70 -23.47 17.58
CA LEU A 119 36.97 -23.85 16.95
C LEU A 119 37.54 -22.68 16.13
N SER A 120 38.69 -22.19 16.57
CA SER A 120 39.61 -21.40 15.77
C SER A 120 40.52 -22.34 14.98
N THR A 121 40.83 -22.02 13.73
CA THR A 121 42.02 -22.55 13.04
C THR A 121 42.70 -21.43 12.26
N SER A 122 43.88 -21.04 12.71
CA SER A 122 44.86 -20.31 11.91
C SER A 122 45.56 -21.27 10.96
N LEU A 123 45.90 -20.81 9.76
CA LEU A 123 46.94 -21.42 8.94
C LEU A 123 47.77 -20.31 8.29
N ASP A 124 48.96 -20.11 8.83
CA ASP A 124 50.03 -19.35 8.20
C ASP A 124 50.78 -20.21 7.18
N GLY A 125 51.26 -19.57 6.11
CA GLY A 125 52.50 -19.91 5.43
C GLY A 125 52.55 -21.17 4.56
N SER A 126 52.73 -20.98 3.24
CA SER A 126 54.09 -21.10 2.69
C SER A 126 54.24 -20.62 1.25
N SER A 127 55.36 -19.95 1.03
CA SER A 127 55.91 -19.41 -0.20
C SER A 127 55.99 -20.37 -1.40
N SER A 128 55.88 -19.80 -2.61
CA SER A 128 56.73 -20.20 -3.73
C SER A 128 57.23 -18.96 -4.48
N ARG A 129 58.55 -18.94 -4.77
CA ARG A 129 59.25 -17.88 -5.51
C ARG A 129 59.69 -18.46 -6.85
N THR A 130 59.45 -17.73 -7.95
CA THR A 130 60.32 -17.73 -9.14
C THR A 130 60.10 -16.43 -9.93
N THR A 131 61.16 -15.61 -9.95
CA THR A 131 61.79 -15.01 -11.16
C THR A 131 60.94 -14.79 -12.42
N GLY A 132 60.93 -13.65 -13.11
CA GLY A 132 61.76 -12.44 -13.01
C GLY A 132 62.18 -11.95 -14.39
N GLY A 133 61.75 -10.76 -14.82
CA GLY A 133 62.05 -10.15 -16.13
C GLY A 133 61.50 -8.72 -16.23
N PRO A 134 62.10 -7.79 -17.01
CA PRO A 134 62.21 -6.41 -16.52
C PRO A 134 61.34 -5.34 -17.23
N ALA A 135 60.98 -4.35 -16.42
CA ALA A 135 60.91 -2.91 -16.71
C ALA A 135 60.38 -2.40 -18.07
N THR A 136 59.16 -1.85 -18.03
CA THR A 136 58.86 -0.55 -18.66
C THR A 136 58.14 0.34 -17.66
N ALA A 137 58.73 1.48 -17.31
CA ALA A 137 58.18 2.41 -16.33
C ALA A 137 57.25 3.44 -17.00
N ALA A 138 55.96 3.37 -16.69
CA ALA A 138 55.01 4.47 -16.89
C ALA A 138 53.85 4.35 -15.88
N ALA A 139 53.44 5.48 -15.31
CA ALA A 139 52.23 5.65 -14.47
C ALA A 139 52.10 4.76 -13.22
N ALA A 140 53.09 4.82 -12.32
CA ALA A 140 52.81 4.66 -10.89
C ALA A 140 52.10 5.92 -10.33
N ALA A 141 51.39 5.76 -9.21
CA ALA A 141 50.74 6.82 -8.41
C ALA A 141 49.44 7.45 -8.95
N ALA A 142 48.37 6.65 -8.93
CA ALA A 142 47.06 7.13 -8.47
C ALA A 142 46.62 6.27 -7.27
N ALA A 143 47.33 6.40 -6.15
CA ALA A 143 46.82 5.90 -4.87
C ALA A 143 45.47 6.56 -4.58
N PRO A 144 44.50 5.88 -3.95
CA PRO A 144 43.25 6.53 -3.56
C PRO A 144 43.59 7.65 -2.59
N THR A 145 43.39 8.90 -3.01
CA THR A 145 43.48 10.07 -2.15
C THR A 145 42.51 9.86 -1.00
N GLN A 146 43.06 9.58 0.19
CA GLN A 146 42.29 9.46 1.41
C GLN A 146 41.69 10.83 1.72
N SER A 147 40.49 11.07 1.21
CA SER A 147 39.69 12.25 1.54
C SER A 147 39.55 12.31 3.05
N ALA A 148 40.03 13.39 3.65
CA ALA A 148 40.13 13.51 5.10
C ALA A 148 38.77 13.28 5.77
N GLY A 149 38.68 12.19 6.54
CA GLY A 149 38.12 12.27 7.88
C GLY A 149 36.69 11.79 8.11
N VAL A 150 35.91 11.34 7.12
CA VAL A 150 34.54 10.88 7.35
C VAL A 150 34.38 9.38 7.07
N SER A 151 33.88 8.64 8.07
CA SER A 151 33.51 7.22 7.95
C SER A 151 32.02 7.02 8.24
N PHE A 152 31.38 6.05 7.57
CA PHE A 152 29.94 5.83 7.67
C PHE A 152 29.66 4.55 8.45
N TYR A 153 28.69 4.61 9.36
CA TYR A 153 28.34 3.50 10.24
C TYR A 153 26.84 3.28 10.29
N LEU A 154 26.44 2.01 10.20
CA LEU A 154 25.08 1.53 10.43
C LEU A 154 24.92 1.21 11.92
N PHE A 155 23.90 1.77 12.55
CA PHE A 155 23.51 1.50 13.94
C PHE A 155 22.04 1.07 14.01
N HIS A 156 21.66 0.36 15.07
CA HIS A 156 20.24 0.33 15.47
C HIS A 156 19.86 1.68 16.10
N LYS A 157 18.66 2.20 15.82
CA LYS A 157 18.16 3.43 16.46
C LYS A 157 18.10 3.33 17.98
N ARG A 158 17.81 2.15 18.54
CA ARG A 158 17.79 1.90 19.99
C ARG A 158 19.15 2.09 20.67
N ASP A 159 20.25 2.04 19.91
CA ASP A 159 21.61 2.13 20.42
C ASP A 159 22.19 3.56 20.34
N VAL A 160 21.42 4.52 19.82
CA VAL A 160 21.80 5.93 19.71
C VAL A 160 20.79 6.83 20.40
N GLN A 161 21.18 8.07 20.68
CA GLN A 161 20.27 9.11 21.18
C GLN A 161 19.51 9.77 20.01
N PRO A 162 18.24 10.17 20.19
CA PRO A 162 17.56 10.98 19.20
C PRO A 162 18.27 12.35 19.05
N PRO A 163 18.42 12.89 17.83
CA PRO A 163 18.94 14.25 17.66
C PRO A 163 17.98 15.29 18.26
N PRO A 164 18.41 16.56 18.44
CA PRO A 164 17.50 17.66 18.80
C PRO A 164 16.36 17.88 17.78
N ILE A 165 15.15 18.22 18.25
CA ILE A 165 13.91 18.30 17.43
C ILE A 165 14.04 19.20 16.20
N ARG A 166 14.82 20.29 16.29
CA ARG A 166 15.08 21.21 15.16
C ARG A 166 15.71 20.55 13.93
N PHE A 167 16.33 19.37 14.06
CA PHE A 167 16.93 18.66 12.94
C PHE A 167 15.92 17.83 12.12
N TYR A 168 14.66 17.72 12.57
CA TYR A 168 13.62 16.92 11.92
C TYR A 168 12.21 17.52 12.07
N VAL A 169 12.11 18.85 12.00
CA VAL A 169 10.84 19.64 12.03
C VAL A 169 9.77 19.12 11.06
N SER A 170 10.16 18.38 10.02
CA SER A 170 9.28 17.45 9.32
C SER A 170 10.00 16.12 9.10
N PRO A 171 9.49 14.97 9.60
CA PRO A 171 10.08 13.65 9.35
C PRO A 171 10.26 13.32 7.86
N LYS A 172 9.38 13.85 7.01
CA LYS A 172 9.44 13.71 5.53
C LYS A 172 10.62 14.48 4.89
N LYS A 173 11.28 15.40 5.61
CA LYS A 173 12.35 16.28 5.09
C LYS A 173 13.78 15.88 5.47
N VAL A 174 14.00 14.76 6.17
CA VAL A 174 15.37 14.30 6.46
C VAL A 174 16.00 13.73 5.18
N GLN A 175 16.92 14.51 4.58
CA GLN A 175 17.62 14.19 3.33
C GLN A 175 19.15 14.02 3.51
N ARG A 176 19.69 14.36 4.68
CA ARG A 176 21.11 14.23 5.04
C ARG A 176 21.32 13.26 6.20
N CYS A 177 22.43 12.55 6.17
CA CYS A 177 22.99 11.78 7.28
C CYS A 177 23.35 12.72 8.44
N PHE A 178 23.23 12.22 9.67
CA PHE A 178 23.63 12.97 10.86
C PHE A 178 25.06 12.65 11.27
N LEU A 179 25.71 13.60 11.95
CA LEU A 179 27.02 13.39 12.56
C LEU A 179 26.87 12.66 13.91
N GLY A 180 27.73 11.67 14.11
CA GLY A 180 27.84 10.89 15.35
C GLY A 180 28.90 11.43 16.32
N CYS A 181 28.82 11.03 17.59
CA CYS A 181 29.83 11.34 18.61
C CYS A 181 30.05 10.16 19.57
N GLU A 182 31.32 9.74 19.71
CA GLU A 182 31.75 8.66 20.62
C GLU A 182 31.83 9.13 22.09
N LYS A 183 31.96 10.44 22.31
CA LYS A 183 32.37 11.01 23.61
C LYS A 183 31.22 10.94 24.61
N THR A 184 31.33 10.05 25.59
CA THR A 184 30.39 9.96 26.71
C THR A 184 30.38 11.27 27.51
N LYS A 185 29.20 11.75 27.90
CA LYS A 185 29.01 13.02 28.64
C LYS A 185 29.45 14.28 27.89
N CYS A 186 29.51 14.25 26.56
CA CYS A 186 29.72 15.44 25.74
C CYS A 186 28.41 16.25 25.57
N SER A 187 28.52 17.57 25.53
CA SER A 187 27.40 18.52 25.35
C SER A 187 27.21 18.96 23.89
N CYS A 188 27.88 18.31 22.92
CA CYS A 188 27.75 18.67 21.52
C CYS A 188 26.38 18.28 20.93
N GLU A 189 26.04 18.88 19.79
CA GLU A 189 24.72 18.69 19.15
C GLU A 189 24.60 17.41 18.30
N ARG A 190 25.67 16.60 18.27
CA ARG A 190 25.77 15.37 17.47
C ARG A 190 25.01 14.21 18.13
N ILE A 191 24.72 13.18 17.35
CA ILE A 191 24.07 11.97 17.87
C ILE A 191 25.09 11.12 18.65
N HIS A 192 24.91 11.06 19.97
CA HIS A 192 25.70 10.19 20.83
C HIS A 192 25.20 8.75 20.78
N PHE A 193 26.13 7.79 20.69
CA PHE A 193 25.81 6.36 20.83
C PHE A 193 25.90 5.92 22.30
N ARG A 194 25.18 4.86 22.63
CA ARG A 194 25.26 4.21 23.93
C ARG A 194 26.60 3.43 24.05
N PRO A 195 27.15 3.26 25.26
CA PRO A 195 28.28 2.36 25.46
C PRO A 195 27.93 0.95 24.95
N ARG A 196 28.83 0.33 24.19
CA ARG A 196 28.62 -0.97 23.50
C ARG A 196 27.48 -1.00 22.48
N ALA A 197 27.11 0.15 21.91
CA ALA A 197 26.19 0.22 20.75
C ALA A 197 26.63 -0.73 19.63
N TRP A 198 25.71 -1.50 19.06
CA TRP A 198 26.01 -2.29 17.87
C TRP A 198 26.24 -1.35 16.69
N ARG A 199 27.33 -1.59 15.95
CA ARG A 199 27.68 -0.80 14.76
C ARG A 199 28.39 -1.63 13.71
N MET A 200 28.10 -1.35 12.45
CA MET A 200 28.81 -1.87 11.29
C MET A 200 29.42 -0.70 10.51
N ARG A 201 30.72 -0.76 10.19
CA ARG A 201 31.38 0.21 9.32
C ARG A 201 31.02 -0.08 7.86
N LEU A 202 30.58 0.95 7.15
CA LEU A 202 29.97 0.83 5.82
C LEU A 202 30.91 1.21 4.69
N ASP A 203 31.82 2.16 4.92
CA ASP A 203 32.85 2.57 3.95
C ASP A 203 33.88 1.46 3.66
N THR A 204 33.90 0.40 4.47
CA THR A 204 34.71 -0.81 4.30
C THR A 204 33.98 -1.97 3.59
N LEU A 205 32.70 -1.83 3.26
CA LEU A 205 31.97 -2.87 2.54
C LEU A 205 32.39 -2.91 1.06
N PRO A 206 32.35 -4.09 0.40
CA PRO A 206 32.57 -4.18 -1.03
C PRO A 206 31.52 -3.30 -1.74
N ARG A 207 31.99 -2.46 -2.66
CA ARG A 207 31.08 -1.72 -3.55
C ARG A 207 30.36 -2.73 -4.44
N LEU A 208 29.08 -2.48 -4.67
CA LEU A 208 28.23 -3.29 -5.54
C LEU A 208 27.48 -2.39 -6.52
N PRO A 209 27.19 -2.86 -7.75
CA PRO A 209 26.18 -2.25 -8.59
C PRO A 209 24.79 -2.38 -7.94
N LEU A 210 23.92 -1.40 -8.19
CA LEU A 210 22.57 -1.35 -7.63
C LEU A 210 21.54 -1.02 -8.71
N MET A 211 20.32 -1.56 -8.56
CA MET A 211 19.14 -0.99 -9.20
C MET A 211 18.78 0.30 -8.47
N VAL A 212 18.61 1.39 -9.22
CA VAL A 212 18.31 2.71 -8.63
C VAL A 212 17.03 3.26 -9.27
N ALA A 213 16.12 3.70 -8.42
CA ALA A 213 14.90 4.38 -8.83
C ALA A 213 15.19 5.85 -9.20
N CYS A 214 14.88 6.27 -10.42
CA CYS A 214 15.09 7.62 -10.92
C CYS A 214 13.87 8.09 -11.70
N ALA A 215 13.21 9.16 -11.25
CA ALA A 215 12.08 9.81 -11.94
C ALA A 215 10.96 8.86 -12.44
N GLY A 216 10.62 7.83 -11.65
CA GLY A 216 9.60 6.83 -12.00
C GLY A 216 10.10 5.66 -12.85
N GLN A 217 11.42 5.48 -12.98
CA GLN A 217 12.06 4.39 -13.72
C GLN A 217 13.14 3.70 -12.89
N TYR A 218 13.58 2.53 -13.35
CA TYR A 218 14.60 1.70 -12.71
C TYR A 218 15.75 1.50 -13.67
N VAL A 219 16.97 1.69 -13.16
CA VAL A 219 18.19 1.63 -13.97
C VAL A 219 19.27 0.91 -13.18
N ARG A 220 19.93 -0.08 -13.80
CA ARG A 220 21.16 -0.65 -13.25
C ARG A 220 22.27 0.39 -13.36
N ILE A 221 22.96 0.63 -12.25
CA ILE A 221 24.11 1.53 -12.20
C ILE A 221 25.32 0.73 -11.74
N SER A 222 26.39 0.76 -12.53
CA SER A 222 27.64 0.09 -12.20
C SER A 222 28.28 0.73 -10.96
N GLN A 223 28.98 -0.06 -10.15
CA GLN A 223 29.62 0.41 -8.91
C GLN A 223 30.60 1.57 -9.11
N ASN A 224 31.15 1.71 -10.32
CA ASN A 224 32.11 2.77 -10.68
C ASN A 224 31.41 4.09 -11.03
N GLN A 225 30.14 4.05 -11.42
CA GLN A 225 29.31 5.22 -11.74
C GLN A 225 28.58 5.78 -10.51
N ILE A 226 28.54 5.05 -9.39
CA ILE A 226 27.88 5.47 -8.14
C ILE A 226 28.85 6.27 -7.27
N ALA A 227 28.45 7.48 -6.87
CA ALA A 227 29.21 8.25 -5.88
C ALA A 227 28.97 7.70 -4.45
N PRO A 228 29.99 7.70 -3.58
CA PRO A 228 29.90 7.13 -2.23
C PRO A 228 29.12 8.04 -1.26
N THR A 229 27.79 8.09 -1.40
CA THR A 229 26.90 8.82 -0.50
C THR A 229 26.49 7.96 0.71
N ALA A 230 26.04 8.61 1.79
CA ALA A 230 25.47 7.93 2.96
C ALA A 230 24.28 7.04 2.57
N GLY A 231 23.46 7.44 1.59
CA GLY A 231 22.39 6.64 1.02
C GLY A 231 22.89 5.34 0.36
N TYR A 232 23.96 5.43 -0.45
CA TYR A 232 24.60 4.26 -1.06
C TYR A 232 25.14 3.31 0.00
N PHE A 233 25.92 3.82 0.95
CA PHE A 233 26.48 3.03 2.05
C PHE A 233 25.41 2.41 2.94
N PHE A 234 24.30 3.10 3.20
CA PHE A 234 23.19 2.57 3.98
C PHE A 234 22.48 1.42 3.24
N ALA A 235 22.29 1.52 1.92
CA ALA A 235 21.74 0.42 1.12
C ALA A 235 22.65 -0.83 1.15
N LEU A 236 23.97 -0.64 0.98
CA LEU A 236 24.94 -1.75 1.12
C LEU A 236 24.92 -2.34 2.53
N GLY A 237 24.86 -1.49 3.56
CA GLY A 237 24.81 -1.90 4.96
C GLY A 237 23.59 -2.75 5.31
N LEU A 238 22.40 -2.36 4.84
CA LEU A 238 21.16 -3.10 5.07
C LEU A 238 21.20 -4.49 4.41
N LYS A 239 21.78 -4.61 3.21
CA LYS A 239 22.00 -5.91 2.53
C LYS A 239 23.06 -6.76 3.25
N ALA A 240 24.20 -6.16 3.63
CA ALA A 240 25.28 -6.85 4.33
C ALA A 240 24.90 -7.33 5.74
N ALA A 241 24.10 -6.54 6.47
CA ALA A 241 23.55 -6.91 7.76
C ALA A 241 22.32 -7.85 7.67
N LYS A 242 21.92 -8.27 6.46
CA LYS A 242 20.75 -9.13 6.19
C LYS A 242 19.43 -8.57 6.76
N VAL A 243 19.30 -7.25 6.78
CA VAL A 243 18.05 -6.55 7.18
C VAL A 243 17.03 -6.59 6.06
N LEU A 244 17.52 -6.53 4.81
CA LEU A 244 16.73 -6.49 3.58
C LEU A 244 17.26 -7.57 2.62
N GLN A 245 16.36 -8.23 1.89
CA GLN A 245 16.77 -9.21 0.88
C GLN A 245 17.27 -8.51 -0.40
N ALA A 246 16.59 -7.44 -0.80
CA ALA A 246 16.95 -6.57 -1.91
C ALA A 246 16.86 -5.09 -1.51
N VAL A 247 17.51 -4.23 -2.27
CA VAL A 247 17.53 -2.78 -2.04
C VAL A 247 17.41 -2.04 -3.36
N VAL A 248 16.37 -1.22 -3.50
CA VAL A 248 16.17 -0.34 -4.67
C VAL A 248 16.12 1.12 -4.21
N PRO A 249 17.29 1.73 -3.93
CA PRO A 249 17.39 3.12 -3.48
C PRO A 249 17.01 4.14 -4.55
N THR A 250 16.66 5.35 -4.12
CA THR A 250 16.26 6.47 -4.99
C THR A 250 17.44 7.38 -5.33
N MET A 251 17.54 7.81 -6.59
CA MET A 251 18.51 8.80 -7.06
C MET A 251 18.15 10.20 -6.58
N CYS A 252 19.14 11.01 -6.21
CA CYS A 252 18.91 12.41 -5.88
C CYS A 252 18.59 13.22 -7.13
N ARG A 253 17.48 13.96 -7.12
CA ARG A 253 17.11 14.90 -8.20
C ARG A 253 18.23 15.91 -8.55
N PHE A 254 19.01 16.33 -7.56
CA PHE A 254 20.12 17.27 -7.77
C PHE A 254 21.43 16.60 -8.16
N ASN A 255 21.56 15.29 -7.92
CA ASN A 255 22.70 14.45 -8.30
C ASN A 255 24.06 15.12 -8.01
N LYS A 256 24.89 15.39 -9.03
CA LYS A 256 26.19 16.09 -8.91
C LYS A 256 26.10 17.50 -8.27
N SER A 257 24.95 18.16 -8.38
CA SER A 257 24.69 19.51 -7.81
C SER A 257 24.06 19.46 -6.41
N CYS A 258 24.00 18.30 -5.76
CA CYS A 258 23.36 18.15 -4.45
C CYS A 258 24.21 18.74 -3.31
N LYS A 259 23.69 19.77 -2.64
CA LYS A 259 24.33 20.44 -1.49
C LYS A 259 24.70 19.50 -0.33
N ASN A 260 24.04 18.34 -0.20
CA ASN A 260 24.36 17.37 0.87
C ASN A 260 25.62 16.53 0.57
N GLY A 261 26.13 16.55 -0.66
CA GLY A 261 27.36 15.82 -1.05
C GLY A 261 27.35 14.35 -0.64
N THR A 262 28.44 13.90 -0.01
CA THR A 262 28.59 12.54 0.55
C THR A 262 27.62 12.25 1.69
N SER A 263 27.12 13.26 2.40
CA SER A 263 26.12 13.08 3.47
C SER A 263 24.69 12.88 2.95
N CYS A 264 24.45 12.91 1.64
CA CYS A 264 23.12 12.69 1.07
C CYS A 264 22.58 11.28 1.37
N LEU A 265 21.32 11.17 1.81
CA LEU A 265 20.63 9.88 2.00
C LEU A 265 20.08 9.28 0.69
N TYR A 266 20.20 10.00 -0.43
CA TYR A 266 19.90 9.52 -1.78
C TYR A 266 21.19 9.12 -2.50
N ILE A 267 21.08 8.36 -3.59
CA ILE A 267 22.23 8.00 -4.43
C ILE A 267 22.52 9.10 -5.46
N HIS A 268 23.80 9.39 -5.67
CA HIS A 268 24.27 10.20 -6.80
C HIS A 268 25.01 9.27 -7.78
N ALA A 269 24.85 9.48 -9.08
CA ALA A 269 25.43 8.63 -10.10
C ALA A 269 25.69 9.36 -11.41
N ASP A 270 26.72 8.95 -12.16
CA ASP A 270 27.06 9.54 -13.46
C ASP A 270 26.28 8.90 -14.63
N LYS A 271 24.96 9.01 -14.58
CA LYS A 271 24.05 8.52 -15.63
C LYS A 271 22.85 9.48 -15.75
N MET A 272 22.74 10.16 -16.89
CA MET A 272 21.49 10.83 -17.28
C MET A 272 20.47 9.75 -17.65
N VAL A 273 19.24 9.85 -17.15
CA VAL A 273 18.16 8.90 -17.46
C VAL A 273 17.04 9.66 -18.18
N CYS A 274 16.76 9.28 -19.42
CA CYS A 274 15.64 9.83 -20.18
C CYS A 274 14.33 9.16 -19.75
N ARG A 275 13.33 9.97 -19.40
CA ARG A 275 12.00 9.52 -18.97
C ARG A 275 11.33 8.75 -20.12
N ARG A 276 11.19 7.45 -19.93
CA ARG A 276 10.52 6.49 -20.82
C ARG A 276 9.48 5.77 -19.95
N GLN A 277 8.24 6.24 -20.05
CA GLN A 277 7.06 5.64 -19.42
C GLN A 277 5.96 5.61 -20.48
N GLU A 278 5.91 4.51 -21.21
CA GLU A 278 4.70 4.08 -21.92
C GLU A 278 4.16 2.92 -21.07
N HIS A 279 3.09 3.19 -20.32
CA HIS A 279 2.41 2.21 -19.49
C HIS A 279 1.06 1.93 -20.12
N ALA A 280 1.01 1.00 -21.07
CA ALA A 280 -0.24 0.41 -21.54
C ALA A 280 -0.47 -0.92 -20.80
N SER A 281 -1.72 -1.20 -20.47
CA SER A 281 -2.10 -2.29 -19.55
C SER A 281 -1.92 -3.70 -20.14
N ASP A 282 -1.86 -3.81 -21.46
CA ASP A 282 -1.63 -5.01 -22.26
C ASP A 282 -0.14 -5.42 -22.33
N VAL A 283 0.78 -4.48 -22.09
CA VAL A 283 2.23 -4.72 -22.14
C VAL A 283 2.61 -5.83 -21.16
N SER A 284 3.21 -6.91 -21.68
CA SER A 284 3.69 -8.01 -20.84
C SER A 284 4.80 -7.54 -19.89
N LEU A 285 4.86 -8.11 -18.68
CA LEU A 285 5.91 -7.80 -17.70
C LEU A 285 7.30 -8.20 -18.20
N ARG A 286 7.37 -9.15 -19.14
CA ARG A 286 8.57 -9.52 -19.90
C ARG A 286 9.02 -8.38 -20.80
N SER A 287 8.15 -7.87 -21.67
CA SER A 287 8.44 -6.73 -22.55
C SER A 287 8.77 -5.45 -21.75
N TYR A 288 8.03 -5.18 -20.68
CA TYR A 288 8.28 -4.05 -19.79
C TYR A 288 9.63 -4.15 -19.08
N GLY A 289 9.92 -5.32 -18.49
CA GLY A 289 11.09 -5.54 -17.67
C GLY A 289 12.37 -5.84 -18.45
N GLN A 290 12.29 -6.08 -19.76
CA GLN A 290 13.41 -6.52 -20.61
C GLN A 290 14.73 -5.79 -20.29
N HIS A 291 14.77 -4.46 -20.50
CA HIS A 291 15.98 -3.65 -20.28
C HIS A 291 16.38 -3.44 -18.80
N ILE A 292 15.56 -3.87 -17.85
CA ILE A 292 15.70 -3.58 -16.41
C ILE A 292 16.09 -4.84 -15.64
N ILE A 293 15.55 -5.99 -16.06
CA ILE A 293 15.63 -7.28 -15.39
C ILE A 293 16.66 -8.19 -16.06
N GLU A 294 16.85 -8.12 -17.39
CA GLU A 294 17.94 -8.82 -18.08
C GLU A 294 19.34 -8.22 -17.77
N GLU A 295 19.39 -6.99 -17.23
CA GLU A 295 20.62 -6.42 -16.62
C GLU A 295 20.88 -6.91 -15.17
N ALA A 296 19.92 -7.61 -14.56
CA ALA A 296 19.94 -8.01 -13.15
C ALA A 296 19.93 -9.54 -12.93
N LEU A 297 19.34 -10.29 -13.86
CA LEU A 297 19.23 -11.75 -13.88
C LEU A 297 19.84 -12.31 -15.18
N SER A 298 20.33 -13.54 -15.15
CA SER A 298 20.64 -14.27 -16.39
C SER A 298 19.35 -14.56 -17.18
N GLN A 299 19.46 -14.81 -18.49
CA GLN A 299 18.27 -15.08 -19.34
C GLN A 299 17.42 -16.22 -18.79
N GLU A 300 18.03 -17.35 -18.43
CA GLU A 300 17.35 -18.51 -17.84
C GLU A 300 16.66 -18.18 -16.51
N GLU A 301 17.26 -17.31 -15.68
CA GLU A 301 16.65 -16.87 -14.43
C GLU A 301 15.54 -15.84 -14.62
N ALA A 302 15.64 -14.99 -15.64
CA ALA A 302 14.59 -14.06 -16.04
C ALA A 302 13.38 -14.83 -16.59
N ASP A 303 13.61 -15.83 -17.43
CA ASP A 303 12.58 -16.72 -17.97
C ASP A 303 11.84 -17.44 -16.83
N ALA A 304 12.57 -18.10 -15.92
CA ALA A 304 11.98 -18.77 -14.77
C ALA A 304 11.26 -17.81 -13.80
N PHE A 305 11.71 -16.54 -13.70
CA PHE A 305 11.04 -15.51 -12.92
C PHE A 305 9.70 -15.09 -13.55
N TYR A 306 9.66 -14.90 -14.87
CA TYR A 306 8.42 -14.56 -15.57
C TYR A 306 7.43 -15.73 -15.57
N GLU A 307 7.87 -16.97 -15.82
CA GLU A 307 7.03 -18.18 -15.69
C GLU A 307 6.43 -18.31 -14.28
N PHE A 308 7.21 -18.00 -13.23
CA PHE A 308 6.69 -17.98 -11.87
C PHE A 308 5.56 -16.95 -11.71
N LEU A 309 5.73 -15.71 -12.20
CA LEU A 309 4.69 -14.68 -12.12
C LEU A 309 3.44 -15.04 -12.94
N GLU A 310 3.61 -15.58 -14.15
CA GLU A 310 2.52 -16.07 -14.98
C GLU A 310 1.75 -17.22 -14.32
N GLY A 311 2.45 -18.12 -13.61
CA GLY A 311 1.88 -19.17 -12.77
C GLY A 311 1.18 -18.64 -11.52
N GLN A 312 1.45 -17.41 -11.09
CA GLN A 312 0.66 -16.68 -10.08
C GLN A 312 -0.47 -15.82 -10.67
N GLY A 313 -0.66 -15.85 -12.00
CA GLY A 313 -1.70 -15.09 -12.70
C GLY A 313 -1.36 -13.61 -12.93
N VAL A 314 -0.07 -13.24 -12.89
CA VAL A 314 0.39 -11.86 -13.07
C VAL A 314 1.29 -11.79 -14.30
N ARG A 315 0.74 -11.37 -15.45
CA ARG A 315 1.41 -11.44 -16.77
C ARG A 315 1.69 -10.08 -17.37
N THR A 316 0.79 -9.12 -17.22
CA THR A 316 0.90 -7.78 -17.81
C THR A 316 1.11 -6.68 -16.78
N VAL A 317 1.43 -5.46 -17.26
CA VAL A 317 1.39 -4.24 -16.44
C VAL A 317 0.02 -4.07 -15.79
N GLY A 318 -1.06 -4.31 -16.54
CA GLY A 318 -2.44 -4.28 -16.04
C GLY A 318 -2.70 -5.26 -14.89
N ASP A 319 -2.24 -6.52 -15.00
CA ASP A 319 -2.37 -7.50 -13.91
C ASP A 319 -1.67 -7.03 -12.62
N MET A 320 -0.47 -6.44 -12.76
CA MET A 320 0.26 -5.87 -11.62
C MET A 320 -0.46 -4.63 -11.04
N GLN A 321 -1.15 -3.84 -11.87
CA GLN A 321 -1.92 -2.68 -11.44
C GLN A 321 -3.24 -3.04 -10.73
N VAL A 322 -3.93 -4.12 -11.10
CA VAL A 322 -5.14 -4.53 -10.36
C VAL A 322 -4.82 -5.30 -9.07
N LEU A 323 -3.58 -5.76 -8.90
CA LEU A 323 -3.17 -6.52 -7.71
C LEU A 323 -3.28 -5.67 -6.43
N GLY A 324 -4.22 -6.05 -5.55
CA GLY A 324 -4.44 -5.40 -4.27
C GLY A 324 -3.31 -5.64 -3.26
N ASN A 325 -3.25 -4.85 -2.18
CA ASN A 325 -2.13 -4.88 -1.23
C ASN A 325 -1.94 -6.25 -0.56
N ALA A 326 -3.01 -6.90 -0.08
CA ALA A 326 -2.91 -8.23 0.51
C ALA A 326 -2.42 -9.31 -0.49
N ALA A 327 -2.90 -9.25 -1.74
CA ALA A 327 -2.46 -10.14 -2.82
C ALA A 327 -0.99 -9.89 -3.20
N PHE A 328 -0.56 -8.63 -3.28
CA PHE A 328 0.83 -8.25 -3.52
C PHE A 328 1.76 -8.71 -2.39
N ASP A 329 1.39 -8.52 -1.13
CA ASP A 329 2.20 -8.99 0.01
C ASP A 329 2.30 -10.53 0.01
N SER A 330 1.19 -11.23 -0.26
CA SER A 330 1.17 -12.70 -0.40
C SER A 330 2.00 -13.21 -1.58
N LEU A 331 2.06 -12.46 -2.69
CA LEU A 331 2.97 -12.74 -3.80
C LEU A 331 4.42 -12.51 -3.36
N SER A 332 4.73 -11.39 -2.72
CA SER A 332 6.09 -11.02 -2.29
C SER A 332 6.73 -12.06 -1.36
N ILE A 333 5.95 -12.67 -0.46
CA ILE A 333 6.40 -13.73 0.46
C ILE A 333 6.79 -15.01 -0.29
N ARG A 334 6.19 -15.25 -1.46
CA ARG A 334 6.42 -16.45 -2.29
C ARG A 334 7.53 -16.25 -3.33
N VAL A 335 7.98 -15.01 -3.56
CA VAL A 335 9.11 -14.69 -4.43
C VAL A 335 10.42 -15.19 -3.77
N PRO A 336 11.18 -16.09 -4.41
CA PRO A 336 12.51 -16.50 -3.94
C PRO A 336 13.46 -15.31 -3.78
N PRO A 337 14.34 -15.29 -2.75
CA PRO A 337 15.22 -14.15 -2.46
C PRO A 337 16.08 -13.68 -3.65
N ARG A 338 16.48 -14.59 -4.55
CA ARG A 338 17.24 -14.29 -5.78
C ARG A 338 16.50 -13.36 -6.74
N TRP A 339 15.17 -13.38 -6.74
CA TRP A 339 14.33 -12.57 -7.62
C TRP A 339 13.77 -11.33 -6.91
N ALA A 340 14.11 -11.10 -5.63
CA ALA A 340 13.57 -9.98 -4.85
C ALA A 340 13.89 -8.62 -5.49
N GLU A 341 15.11 -8.41 -6.01
CA GLU A 341 15.49 -7.15 -6.66
C GLU A 341 14.67 -6.90 -7.95
N ALA A 342 14.45 -7.93 -8.76
CA ALA A 342 13.59 -7.87 -9.95
C ALA A 342 12.11 -7.62 -9.59
N PHE A 343 11.57 -8.35 -8.61
CA PHE A 343 10.20 -8.14 -8.13
C PHE A 343 9.97 -6.74 -7.56
N LEU A 344 10.95 -6.17 -6.84
CA LEU A 344 10.87 -4.78 -6.40
C LEU A 344 10.84 -3.78 -7.57
N THR A 345 11.57 -4.03 -8.66
CA THR A 345 11.47 -3.15 -9.85
C THR A 345 10.09 -3.21 -10.50
N LEU A 346 9.43 -4.38 -10.53
CA LEU A 346 8.04 -4.49 -11.03
C LEU A 346 6.99 -3.93 -10.06
N SER A 347 7.24 -3.98 -8.74
CA SER A 347 6.34 -3.42 -7.72
C SER A 347 6.08 -1.92 -7.91
N SER A 348 7.01 -1.24 -8.56
CA SER A 348 6.94 0.18 -8.88
C SER A 348 5.77 0.56 -9.78
N LEU A 349 5.25 -0.36 -10.59
CA LEU A 349 4.05 -0.12 -11.38
C LEU A 349 2.89 0.30 -10.46
N ARG A 350 2.85 -0.24 -9.24
CA ARG A 350 1.82 0.04 -8.23
C ARG A 350 2.02 1.38 -7.50
N ASP A 351 3.20 2.01 -7.59
CA ASP A 351 3.49 3.31 -6.97
C ASP A 351 3.31 4.45 -7.97
N LEU A 352 2.33 5.31 -7.70
CA LEU A 352 2.02 6.47 -8.53
C LEU A 352 2.53 7.74 -7.83
N ASP A 353 3.03 8.72 -8.57
CA ASP A 353 3.28 10.05 -8.01
C ASP A 353 1.96 10.84 -8.01
N THR A 354 1.64 11.53 -6.92
CA THR A 354 0.50 12.46 -6.87
C THR A 354 0.59 13.59 -7.91
N LYS A 355 1.77 13.82 -8.49
CA LYS A 355 2.00 14.76 -9.59
C LYS A 355 1.89 14.14 -10.98
N MET A 356 1.81 12.82 -11.08
CA MET A 356 1.64 12.11 -12.36
C MET A 356 0.32 12.55 -13.01
N PRO A 357 0.30 12.81 -14.33
CA PRO A 357 -0.93 13.03 -15.06
C PRO A 357 -1.88 11.84 -14.89
N LEU A 358 -3.13 12.10 -14.55
CA LEU A 358 -4.10 11.05 -14.24
C LEU A 358 -4.34 10.15 -15.46
N ARG A 359 -4.38 10.74 -16.67
CA ARG A 359 -4.45 10.01 -17.95
C ARG A 359 -3.32 9.00 -18.12
N GLU A 360 -2.05 9.41 -17.89
CA GLU A 360 -0.89 8.50 -17.95
C GLU A 360 -1.00 7.36 -16.93
N ALA A 361 -1.55 7.62 -15.74
CA ALA A 361 -1.71 6.62 -14.70
C ALA A 361 -2.82 5.61 -15.03
N LEU A 362 -3.93 6.08 -15.60
CA LEU A 362 -5.10 5.26 -15.90
C LEU A 362 -4.87 4.31 -17.07
N LEU A 363 -4.11 4.69 -18.11
CA LEU A 363 -3.74 3.79 -19.23
C LEU A 363 -2.98 2.52 -18.80
N GLY A 364 -2.37 2.54 -17.61
CA GLY A 364 -1.75 1.36 -17.01
C GLY A 364 -2.76 0.31 -16.52
N PHE A 365 -4.04 0.65 -16.40
CA PHE A 365 -5.10 -0.25 -15.91
C PHE A 365 -5.82 -0.95 -17.08
N PRO A 366 -6.25 -2.22 -16.91
CA PRO A 366 -6.98 -2.95 -17.95
C PRO A 366 -8.20 -2.20 -18.46
N HIS A 367 -8.46 -2.29 -19.76
CA HIS A 367 -9.61 -1.70 -20.47
C HIS A 367 -9.67 -0.16 -20.49
N VAL A 368 -8.70 0.56 -19.92
CA VAL A 368 -8.57 2.00 -20.12
C VAL A 368 -7.80 2.26 -21.42
N GLU A 369 -8.50 2.74 -22.43
CA GLU A 369 -7.96 3.05 -23.75
C GLU A 369 -8.18 4.53 -24.13
N GLU A 370 -7.51 4.98 -25.19
CA GLU A 370 -7.71 6.32 -25.77
C GLU A 370 -8.87 6.33 -26.78
N PRO A 371 -9.68 7.41 -26.86
CA PRO A 371 -9.52 8.69 -26.17
C PRO A 371 -10.12 8.72 -24.75
N LEU A 372 -9.28 9.02 -23.75
CA LEU A 372 -9.74 9.13 -22.37
C LEU A 372 -10.34 10.51 -22.05
N LEU A 373 -11.66 10.56 -21.84
CA LEU A 373 -12.38 11.77 -21.42
C LEU A 373 -12.41 11.89 -19.89
N LEU A 374 -11.61 12.81 -19.34
CA LEU A 374 -11.62 13.18 -17.92
C LEU A 374 -12.19 14.60 -17.73
N PRO A 375 -12.88 14.89 -16.61
CA PRO A 375 -13.25 16.25 -16.25
C PRO A 375 -12.03 17.17 -16.11
N ASN A 376 -12.14 18.43 -16.54
CA ASN A 376 -11.02 19.39 -16.56
C ASN A 376 -10.33 19.64 -15.21
N TYR A 377 -11.00 19.32 -14.09
CA TYR A 377 -10.48 19.41 -12.72
C TYR A 377 -9.71 18.15 -12.25
N LEU A 378 -9.69 17.08 -13.05
CA LEU A 378 -8.96 15.83 -12.78
C LEU A 378 -7.78 15.67 -13.74
N GLN A 379 -6.70 16.41 -13.50
CA GLN A 379 -5.51 16.41 -14.37
C GLN A 379 -4.42 15.46 -13.85
N ARG A 380 -4.33 15.29 -12.53
CA ARG A 380 -3.27 14.53 -11.84
C ARG A 380 -3.86 13.52 -10.86
N VAL A 381 -3.06 12.51 -10.53
CA VAL A 381 -3.40 11.54 -9.47
C VAL A 381 -3.75 12.26 -8.16
N GLY A 382 -3.01 13.31 -7.79
CA GLY A 382 -3.31 14.13 -6.62
C GLY A 382 -4.67 14.83 -6.65
N ASP A 383 -5.19 15.19 -7.82
CA ASP A 383 -6.52 15.81 -7.95
C ASP A 383 -7.61 14.76 -7.68
N LEU A 384 -7.44 13.55 -8.22
CA LEU A 384 -8.29 12.40 -7.92
C LEU A 384 -8.29 12.09 -6.42
N LEU A 385 -7.13 12.10 -5.78
CA LEU A 385 -7.00 11.82 -4.34
C LEU A 385 -7.64 12.90 -3.45
N ASN A 386 -7.76 14.13 -3.95
CA ASN A 386 -8.38 15.25 -3.24
C ASN A 386 -9.92 15.31 -3.36
N LEU A 387 -10.55 14.51 -4.25
CA LEU A 387 -12.01 14.47 -4.31
C LEU A 387 -12.62 13.89 -3.03
N THR A 388 -13.71 14.50 -2.57
CA THR A 388 -14.56 13.93 -1.51
C THR A 388 -15.30 12.69 -2.02
N ALA A 389 -15.73 11.79 -1.14
CA ALA A 389 -16.48 10.60 -1.54
C ALA A 389 -17.76 10.93 -2.36
N PRO A 390 -18.59 11.93 -2.01
CA PRO A 390 -19.72 12.33 -2.84
C PRO A 390 -19.31 12.86 -4.23
N ALA A 391 -18.22 13.61 -4.33
CA ALA A 391 -17.71 14.09 -5.61
C ALA A 391 -17.17 12.94 -6.48
N PHE A 392 -16.55 11.94 -5.86
CA PHE A 392 -16.08 10.73 -6.53
C PHE A 392 -17.23 9.89 -7.10
N THR A 393 -18.31 9.66 -6.32
CA THR A 393 -19.49 8.91 -6.79
C THR A 393 -20.31 9.62 -7.86
N LEU A 394 -20.08 10.92 -8.08
CA LEU A 394 -20.73 11.74 -9.11
C LEU A 394 -19.85 11.95 -10.35
N LEU A 395 -18.71 11.26 -10.46
CA LEU A 395 -17.85 11.33 -11.64
C LEU A 395 -18.55 10.72 -12.86
N ASN A 396 -18.83 11.56 -13.85
CA ASN A 396 -19.36 11.14 -15.15
C ASN A 396 -18.22 10.74 -16.09
N VAL A 397 -17.65 9.55 -15.86
CA VAL A 397 -16.67 8.89 -16.75
C VAL A 397 -17.07 7.42 -16.94
N ALA A 398 -16.44 6.72 -17.88
CA ALA A 398 -16.77 5.32 -18.14
C ALA A 398 -16.48 4.44 -16.90
N PRO A 399 -17.27 3.37 -16.64
CA PRO A 399 -17.14 2.55 -15.43
C PRO A 399 -15.73 2.03 -15.14
N PHE A 400 -15.05 1.44 -16.13
CA PHE A 400 -13.67 0.96 -15.99
C PHE A 400 -12.67 2.06 -15.57
N VAL A 401 -12.97 3.33 -15.87
CA VAL A 401 -12.20 4.50 -15.41
C VAL A 401 -12.49 4.81 -13.93
N ILE A 402 -13.74 4.68 -13.48
CA ILE A 402 -14.12 4.77 -12.06
C ILE A 402 -13.39 3.69 -11.26
N ASP A 403 -13.38 2.44 -11.74
CA ASP A 403 -12.80 1.32 -11.01
C ASP A 403 -11.28 1.45 -10.90
N ALA A 404 -10.60 1.82 -12.01
CA ALA A 404 -9.19 2.18 -11.99
C ALA A 404 -8.92 3.35 -11.03
N CYS A 405 -9.74 4.39 -11.03
CA CYS A 405 -9.64 5.49 -10.07
C CYS A 405 -9.86 5.04 -8.62
N SER A 406 -10.76 4.08 -8.35
CA SER A 406 -11.00 3.56 -7.00
C SER A 406 -9.80 2.74 -6.51
N ILE A 407 -9.22 1.89 -7.36
CA ILE A 407 -7.98 1.15 -7.06
C ILE A 407 -6.84 2.12 -6.75
N ILE A 408 -6.70 3.22 -7.50
CA ILE A 408 -5.73 4.29 -7.21
C ILE A 408 -6.02 4.88 -5.82
N ARG A 409 -7.25 5.34 -5.54
CA ARG A 409 -7.61 5.96 -4.25
C ARG A 409 -7.37 5.04 -3.05
N ALA A 410 -7.74 3.76 -3.18
CA ALA A 410 -7.59 2.76 -2.13
C ALA A 410 -6.12 2.53 -1.69
N ARG A 411 -5.14 2.78 -2.56
CA ARG A 411 -3.70 2.64 -2.23
C ARG A 411 -3.15 3.74 -1.32
N TYR A 412 -3.74 4.94 -1.31
CA TYR A 412 -3.17 6.10 -0.60
C TYR A 412 -3.67 6.30 0.83
N GLU A 413 -4.45 5.34 1.35
CA GLU A 413 -5.03 5.42 2.69
C GLU A 413 -5.74 6.76 2.95
N LEU A 414 -6.52 7.22 1.96
CA LEU A 414 -7.33 8.42 2.11
C LEU A 414 -8.26 8.27 3.31
N ALA A 415 -8.50 9.38 4.01
CA ALA A 415 -9.45 9.46 5.12
C ALA A 415 -10.91 9.45 4.62
N GLU A 416 -11.22 8.50 3.74
CA GLU A 416 -12.56 8.21 3.27
C GLU A 416 -13.35 7.52 4.40
N ALA A 417 -14.54 8.05 4.66
CA ALA A 417 -15.57 7.23 5.28
C ALA A 417 -15.82 6.02 4.37
N PHE A 418 -15.83 4.81 4.95
CA PHE A 418 -16.37 3.66 4.25
C PHE A 418 -17.82 3.93 3.88
N ASN A 419 -18.28 3.43 2.74
CA ASN A 419 -19.66 3.64 2.33
C ASN A 419 -20.59 2.86 3.29
N ILE A 420 -21.50 3.59 3.95
CA ILE A 420 -22.43 3.06 4.94
C ILE A 420 -23.87 3.30 4.48
N VAL A 421 -24.66 2.22 4.41
CA VAL A 421 -26.13 2.30 4.41
C VAL A 421 -26.61 2.23 5.85
N ASP A 422 -27.35 3.23 6.31
CA ASP A 422 -28.02 3.21 7.62
C ASP A 422 -29.40 2.55 7.48
N LEU A 423 -29.53 1.32 7.98
CA LEU A 423 -30.75 0.52 7.85
C LEU A 423 -31.96 1.14 8.59
N LYS A 424 -31.74 2.12 9.48
CA LYS A 424 -32.85 2.86 10.11
C LYS A 424 -33.46 3.93 9.20
N LYS A 425 -32.72 4.37 8.17
CA LYS A 425 -33.15 5.38 7.19
C LYS A 425 -33.73 4.75 5.92
N GLU A 426 -33.54 3.44 5.74
CA GLU A 426 -34.07 2.68 4.62
C GLU A 426 -35.57 2.35 4.80
N ASP A 427 -36.33 2.41 3.71
CA ASP A 427 -37.75 2.00 3.72
C ASP A 427 -37.90 0.48 3.92
N SER A 428 -39.00 0.08 4.54
CA SER A 428 -39.37 -1.32 4.82
C SER A 428 -39.43 -2.24 3.58
N ARG A 429 -39.59 -1.67 2.37
CA ARG A 429 -39.61 -2.36 1.07
C ARG A 429 -38.38 -2.06 0.22
N SER A 430 -37.38 -1.34 0.73
CA SER A 430 -36.14 -1.10 -0.01
C SER A 430 -35.37 -2.40 -0.25
N PHE A 431 -34.53 -2.40 -1.29
CA PHE A 431 -33.64 -3.52 -1.63
C PHE A 431 -32.83 -4.00 -0.40
N PHE A 432 -32.22 -3.07 0.34
CA PHE A 432 -31.44 -3.39 1.53
C PHE A 432 -32.30 -3.97 2.66
N SER A 433 -33.51 -3.43 2.89
CA SER A 433 -34.45 -3.97 3.89
C SER A 433 -34.95 -5.38 3.54
N VAL A 434 -35.20 -5.66 2.26
CA VAL A 434 -35.63 -6.99 1.78
C VAL A 434 -34.50 -8.00 1.95
N VAL A 435 -33.29 -7.70 1.47
CA VAL A 435 -32.14 -8.61 1.59
C VAL A 435 -31.77 -8.84 3.06
N THR A 436 -31.75 -7.80 3.90
CA THR A 436 -31.48 -7.94 5.35
C THR A 436 -32.49 -8.88 6.01
N ARG A 437 -33.79 -8.75 5.68
CA ARG A 437 -34.83 -9.65 6.21
C ARG A 437 -34.65 -11.10 5.76
N MET A 438 -34.29 -11.33 4.49
CA MET A 438 -33.97 -12.68 4.00
C MET A 438 -32.80 -13.29 4.77
N MET A 439 -31.74 -12.52 5.00
CA MET A 439 -30.53 -12.98 5.70
C MET A 439 -30.75 -13.28 7.18
N LEU A 440 -31.54 -12.48 7.90
CA LEU A 440 -31.81 -12.71 9.32
C LEU A 440 -32.82 -13.85 9.55
N ASN A 441 -33.76 -14.05 8.63
CA ASN A 441 -34.78 -15.10 8.76
C ASN A 441 -34.24 -16.50 8.37
N PHE A 442 -33.31 -16.61 7.42
CA PHE A 442 -32.87 -17.92 6.94
C PHE A 442 -32.16 -18.78 8.01
N PRO A 443 -31.24 -18.24 8.85
CA PRO A 443 -30.60 -19.01 9.91
C PRO A 443 -31.54 -19.47 11.02
N THR A 444 -32.63 -18.74 11.25
CA THR A 444 -33.60 -19.05 12.32
C THR A 444 -34.64 -20.07 11.87
N VAL A 445 -35.02 -20.07 10.59
CA VAL A 445 -36.05 -20.97 10.04
C VAL A 445 -35.46 -22.22 9.36
N HIS A 446 -34.29 -22.11 8.72
CA HIS A 446 -33.78 -23.16 7.81
C HIS A 446 -32.42 -23.77 8.17
N ALA A 447 -31.60 -23.16 9.03
CA ALA A 447 -30.24 -23.66 9.30
C ALA A 447 -30.19 -24.87 10.25
N HIS A 448 -30.05 -26.07 9.69
CA HIS A 448 -29.99 -27.31 10.48
C HIS A 448 -28.67 -27.46 11.25
N LYS A 449 -28.72 -28.12 12.43
CA LYS A 449 -27.53 -28.30 13.29
C LYS A 449 -26.46 -29.23 12.68
N SER A 450 -26.86 -30.21 11.86
CA SER A 450 -25.92 -31.15 11.22
C SER A 450 -24.90 -30.46 10.31
N TRP A 451 -25.24 -29.31 9.74
CA TRP A 451 -24.36 -28.50 8.88
C TRP A 451 -23.18 -27.87 9.62
N ARG A 452 -23.18 -27.93 10.95
CA ARG A 452 -22.18 -27.38 11.87
C ARG A 452 -21.67 -28.46 12.83
N LYS A 453 -21.37 -29.66 12.33
CA LYS A 453 -20.90 -30.81 13.13
C LYS A 453 -21.81 -31.16 14.32
N HIS A 454 -23.12 -30.94 14.16
CA HIS A 454 -24.16 -31.08 15.21
C HIS A 454 -24.02 -30.12 16.42
N ASP A 455 -23.13 -29.12 16.37
CA ASP A 455 -22.90 -28.11 17.41
C ASP A 455 -23.69 -26.83 17.11
N SER A 456 -24.78 -26.60 17.86
CA SER A 456 -25.59 -25.37 17.72
C SER A 456 -24.91 -24.09 18.20
N THR A 457 -23.74 -24.17 18.84
CA THR A 457 -22.99 -23.00 19.31
C THR A 457 -21.98 -22.47 18.31
N ARG A 458 -21.78 -23.17 17.18
CA ARG A 458 -20.98 -22.70 16.04
C ARG A 458 -21.69 -21.61 15.26
N PRO A 459 -20.96 -20.61 14.74
CA PRO A 459 -21.53 -19.52 13.96
C PRO A 459 -22.24 -20.03 12.71
N VAL A 460 -23.32 -19.34 12.32
CA VAL A 460 -23.89 -19.45 10.97
C VAL A 460 -23.43 -18.23 10.19
N VAL A 461 -22.56 -18.44 9.21
CA VAL A 461 -22.29 -17.43 8.18
C VAL A 461 -23.32 -17.63 7.07
N THR A 462 -23.98 -16.55 6.69
CA THR A 462 -25.03 -16.50 5.67
C THR A 462 -24.59 -15.56 4.58
N SER A 463 -24.75 -15.99 3.33
CA SER A 463 -24.50 -15.15 2.17
C SER A 463 -25.73 -15.08 1.29
N VAL A 464 -26.05 -13.87 0.83
CA VAL A 464 -27.01 -13.64 -0.25
C VAL A 464 -26.24 -13.13 -1.46
N LEU A 465 -26.37 -13.80 -2.58
CA LEU A 465 -25.87 -13.33 -3.86
C LEU A 465 -27.07 -12.92 -4.71
N THR A 466 -27.01 -11.69 -5.21
CA THR A 466 -27.98 -11.19 -6.18
C THR A 466 -27.45 -11.31 -7.59
N PHE A 467 -28.37 -11.48 -8.51
CA PHE A 467 -28.09 -11.62 -9.93
C PHE A 467 -29.22 -11.00 -10.76
N VAL A 468 -28.93 -10.72 -12.02
CA VAL A 468 -29.93 -10.35 -13.02
C VAL A 468 -30.21 -11.55 -13.92
N ASP A 469 -31.41 -11.57 -14.50
CA ASP A 469 -31.63 -12.39 -15.69
C ASP A 469 -30.86 -11.75 -16.86
N VAL A 470 -29.91 -12.51 -17.40
CA VAL A 470 -28.95 -12.04 -18.40
C VAL A 470 -29.61 -11.83 -19.76
N ASN A 471 -30.61 -12.65 -20.10
CA ASN A 471 -31.35 -12.56 -21.36
C ASN A 471 -32.19 -11.28 -21.46
N THR A 472 -32.53 -10.67 -20.32
CA THR A 472 -33.29 -9.41 -20.23
C THR A 472 -32.43 -8.22 -19.75
N CYS A 473 -31.12 -8.41 -19.54
CA CYS A 473 -30.22 -7.36 -19.06
C CYS A 473 -29.52 -6.60 -20.20
N HIS A 474 -30.13 -5.50 -20.63
CA HIS A 474 -29.59 -4.62 -21.68
C HIS A 474 -28.59 -3.57 -21.19
N CYS A 475 -28.13 -3.62 -19.93
CA CYS A 475 -27.14 -2.67 -19.40
C CYS A 475 -25.77 -2.70 -20.11
N HIS A 476 -25.50 -3.72 -20.94
CA HIS A 476 -24.33 -3.76 -21.83
C HIS A 476 -24.33 -2.64 -22.88
N ARG A 477 -25.49 -2.06 -23.23
CA ARG A 477 -25.64 -1.11 -24.36
C ARG A 477 -25.24 0.33 -24.05
N CYS A 478 -24.73 0.63 -22.85
CA CYS A 478 -24.27 1.97 -22.49
C CYS A 478 -22.81 2.28 -22.92
N GLY A 479 -22.09 1.29 -23.48
CA GLY A 479 -20.76 1.46 -24.09
C GLY A 479 -20.82 1.37 -25.62
N HIS A 480 -20.00 2.15 -26.33
CA HIS A 480 -20.06 2.32 -27.78
C HIS A 480 -19.53 1.11 -28.58
N SER A 481 -20.39 0.12 -28.86
CA SER A 481 -20.46 -0.57 -30.17
C SER A 481 -21.64 -1.56 -30.22
N PRO A 482 -22.64 -1.36 -31.09
CA PRO A 482 -23.74 -2.32 -31.26
C PRO A 482 -23.39 -3.51 -32.18
N GLU A 483 -22.20 -3.55 -32.79
CA GLU A 483 -21.93 -4.41 -33.95
C GLU A 483 -21.30 -5.78 -33.62
N ASN A 484 -20.84 -6.01 -32.38
CA ASN A 484 -20.14 -7.25 -31.97
C ASN A 484 -20.86 -8.05 -30.86
N ALA A 485 -22.08 -7.69 -30.49
CA ALA A 485 -22.86 -8.47 -29.53
C ALA A 485 -23.44 -9.74 -30.19
N CYS A 486 -22.67 -10.82 -30.20
CA CYS A 486 -23.23 -12.16 -30.39
C CYS A 486 -24.20 -12.42 -29.23
N GLU A 487 -25.51 -12.40 -29.48
CA GLU A 487 -26.53 -12.67 -28.46
C GLU A 487 -26.51 -14.16 -28.08
N GLU A 488 -25.56 -14.52 -27.21
CA GLU A 488 -25.47 -15.84 -26.60
C GLU A 488 -26.68 -16.03 -25.66
N HIS A 489 -27.72 -16.68 -26.18
CA HIS A 489 -28.90 -17.03 -25.38
C HIS A 489 -28.50 -18.05 -24.31
N ILE A 490 -28.75 -17.72 -23.04
CA ILE A 490 -28.41 -18.59 -21.91
C ILE A 490 -29.66 -19.31 -21.43
N ASP A 491 -29.67 -20.65 -21.53
CA ASP A 491 -30.71 -21.55 -21.02
C ASP A 491 -30.70 -21.62 -19.47
N ALA A 492 -30.83 -20.48 -18.80
CA ALA A 492 -30.94 -20.38 -17.36
C ALA A 492 -32.38 -20.72 -16.92
N VAL A 493 -32.57 -21.90 -16.35
CA VAL A 493 -33.84 -22.28 -15.72
C VAL A 493 -33.93 -21.56 -14.38
N ILE A 494 -34.53 -20.37 -14.37
CA ILE A 494 -34.76 -19.55 -13.18
C ILE A 494 -36.19 -19.81 -12.64
N PRO A 495 -36.37 -20.55 -11.54
CA PRO A 495 -37.68 -20.84 -10.97
C PRO A 495 -38.46 -19.59 -10.53
N ALA A 496 -39.79 -19.70 -10.56
CA ALA A 496 -40.70 -18.62 -10.19
C ALA A 496 -40.68 -18.29 -8.68
N ASP A 497 -40.22 -19.21 -7.83
CA ASP A 497 -40.08 -19.04 -6.38
C ASP A 497 -38.78 -18.33 -5.96
N ILE A 498 -37.85 -18.06 -6.90
CA ILE A 498 -36.67 -17.26 -6.59
C ILE A 498 -37.08 -15.81 -6.31
N ALA A 499 -36.81 -15.37 -5.08
CA ALA A 499 -37.15 -14.05 -4.58
C ALA A 499 -36.60 -12.92 -5.47
N VAL A 500 -37.52 -12.06 -5.92
CA VAL A 500 -37.23 -10.76 -6.52
C VAL A 500 -37.00 -9.76 -5.38
N VAL A 501 -35.85 -9.08 -5.38
CA VAL A 501 -35.42 -8.22 -4.25
C VAL A 501 -35.34 -6.73 -4.60
N GLY A 502 -35.60 -6.35 -5.86
CA GLY A 502 -35.59 -4.95 -6.32
C GLY A 502 -34.25 -4.55 -6.95
N VAL A 503 -33.83 -3.30 -6.76
CA VAL A 503 -32.56 -2.75 -7.30
C VAL A 503 -31.92 -1.85 -6.23
N PRO A 504 -30.60 -1.94 -5.96
CA PRO A 504 -29.93 -1.01 -5.05
C PRO A 504 -29.84 0.40 -5.64
N ARG A 505 -29.99 1.42 -4.79
CA ARG A 505 -29.70 2.82 -5.18
C ARG A 505 -28.21 2.96 -5.50
N GLY A 506 -27.89 3.68 -6.58
CA GLY A 506 -26.50 3.90 -7.01
C GLY A 506 -25.82 2.70 -7.67
N SER A 507 -26.57 1.65 -8.03
CA SER A 507 -26.02 0.54 -8.83
C SER A 507 -25.83 0.94 -10.29
N TRP A 508 -24.71 0.52 -10.90
CA TRP A 508 -24.46 0.69 -12.33
C TRP A 508 -25.47 -0.08 -13.20
N CYS A 509 -26.02 -1.18 -12.69
CA CYS A 509 -27.00 -2.01 -13.40
C CYS A 509 -28.42 -1.78 -12.86
N HIS A 510 -29.32 -1.28 -13.70
CA HIS A 510 -30.69 -0.89 -13.33
C HIS A 510 -31.72 -2.04 -13.43
N CYS A 511 -31.32 -3.24 -13.88
CA CYS A 511 -32.22 -4.38 -14.04
C CYS A 511 -32.65 -5.01 -12.71
N THR A 512 -33.89 -5.49 -12.63
CA THR A 512 -34.44 -6.15 -11.44
C THR A 512 -33.56 -7.31 -10.95
N ARG A 513 -33.21 -7.30 -9.66
CA ARG A 513 -32.44 -8.37 -9.03
C ARG A 513 -33.31 -9.52 -8.54
N ARG A 514 -32.80 -10.72 -8.77
CA ARG A 514 -33.18 -11.95 -8.06
C ARG A 514 -32.08 -12.31 -7.06
N ALA A 515 -32.40 -13.11 -6.04
CA ALA A 515 -31.46 -13.46 -4.99
C ALA A 515 -31.43 -14.96 -4.68
N VAL A 516 -30.22 -15.52 -4.56
CA VAL A 516 -29.99 -16.81 -3.88
C VAL A 516 -29.44 -16.58 -2.48
N ILE A 517 -29.77 -17.49 -1.57
CA ILE A 517 -29.26 -17.51 -0.20
C ILE A 517 -28.63 -18.86 0.09
N ALA A 518 -27.50 -18.85 0.81
CA ALA A 518 -26.82 -20.04 1.30
C ALA A 518 -26.10 -19.77 2.64
N VAL A 519 -25.71 -20.83 3.33
CA VAL A 519 -24.97 -20.78 4.60
C VAL A 519 -23.69 -21.60 4.53
N ASN A 520 -22.76 -21.38 5.46
CA ASN A 520 -21.55 -22.20 5.56
C ASN A 520 -21.88 -23.65 5.92
N TYR A 521 -21.08 -24.58 5.41
CA TYR A 521 -21.21 -26.01 5.67
C TYR A 521 -19.87 -26.56 6.18
N GLU A 522 -19.86 -27.07 7.42
CA GLU A 522 -18.65 -27.56 8.09
C GLU A 522 -18.61 -29.09 8.14
N LEU A 523 -17.62 -29.68 7.45
CA LEU A 523 -17.35 -31.11 7.52
C LEU A 523 -16.30 -31.46 8.59
N SER A 524 -16.32 -32.71 9.05
CA SER A 524 -15.35 -33.25 10.01
C SER A 524 -13.91 -33.01 9.54
N THR A 525 -13.62 -33.27 8.26
CA THR A 525 -12.39 -32.92 7.56
C THR A 525 -12.39 -31.46 7.08
N PRO A 526 -11.34 -30.65 7.38
CA PRO A 526 -11.31 -29.24 6.99
C PRO A 526 -11.44 -28.99 5.47
N SER A 527 -10.82 -29.83 4.64
CA SER A 527 -10.86 -29.74 3.17
C SER A 527 -12.25 -29.89 2.54
N GLY A 528 -13.18 -30.53 3.26
CA GLY A 528 -14.57 -30.69 2.81
C GLY A 528 -15.48 -29.50 3.14
N SER A 529 -15.06 -28.61 4.03
CA SER A 529 -15.90 -27.47 4.44
C SER A 529 -16.04 -26.44 3.32
N ARG A 530 -17.18 -25.75 3.26
CA ARG A 530 -17.47 -24.71 2.26
C ARG A 530 -18.04 -23.46 2.92
N CYS A 531 -17.55 -22.31 2.48
CA CYS A 531 -18.04 -21.01 2.92
C CYS A 531 -19.41 -20.70 2.26
N SER A 532 -20.18 -19.78 2.84
CA SER A 532 -21.55 -19.48 2.39
C SER A 532 -21.57 -18.87 0.98
N GLU A 533 -20.57 -18.09 0.62
CA GLU A 533 -20.36 -17.50 -0.71
C GLU A 533 -20.18 -18.59 -1.77
N GLN A 534 -19.37 -19.62 -1.46
CA GLN A 534 -19.13 -20.76 -2.37
C GLN A 534 -20.41 -21.57 -2.58
N ASN A 535 -21.19 -21.79 -1.52
CA ASN A 535 -22.46 -22.50 -1.60
C ASN A 535 -23.52 -21.69 -2.37
N ALA A 536 -23.52 -20.35 -2.24
CA ALA A 536 -24.38 -19.48 -3.02
C ALA A 536 -24.01 -19.47 -4.51
N MET A 537 -22.72 -19.40 -4.86
CA MET A 537 -22.24 -19.55 -6.23
C MET A 537 -22.58 -20.93 -6.82
N GLY A 538 -22.41 -22.01 -6.04
CA GLY A 538 -22.83 -23.35 -6.46
C GLY A 538 -24.33 -23.44 -6.74
N LYS A 539 -25.15 -22.74 -5.96
CA LYS A 539 -26.60 -22.62 -6.22
C LYS A 539 -26.90 -21.84 -7.51
N LEU A 540 -26.21 -20.73 -7.78
CA LEU A 540 -26.35 -20.01 -9.07
C LEU A 540 -25.97 -20.88 -10.26
N ALA A 541 -24.86 -21.60 -10.18
CA ALA A 541 -24.44 -22.53 -11.23
C ALA A 541 -25.47 -23.63 -11.49
N SER A 542 -26.13 -24.15 -10.44
CA SER A 542 -27.21 -25.15 -10.58
C SER A 542 -28.49 -24.62 -11.25
N LEU A 543 -28.63 -23.30 -11.40
CA LEU A 543 -29.74 -22.63 -12.08
C LEU A 543 -29.38 -22.23 -13.54
N GLY A 544 -28.18 -22.58 -14.01
CA GLY A 544 -27.65 -22.11 -15.30
C GLY A 544 -27.31 -20.61 -15.32
N VAL A 545 -27.29 -19.92 -14.17
CA VAL A 545 -26.94 -18.50 -14.11
C VAL A 545 -25.43 -18.35 -14.27
N PRO A 546 -24.94 -17.60 -15.29
CA PRO A 546 -23.52 -17.42 -15.50
C PRO A 546 -22.94 -16.46 -14.47
N THR A 547 -21.63 -16.54 -14.25
CA THR A 547 -20.88 -15.70 -13.29
C THR A 547 -21.08 -14.21 -13.58
N TRP A 548 -21.05 -13.81 -14.85
CA TRP A 548 -21.29 -12.43 -15.29
C TRP A 548 -22.73 -11.91 -15.06
N GLY A 549 -23.66 -12.76 -14.61
CA GLY A 549 -24.99 -12.36 -14.14
C GLY A 549 -25.03 -11.84 -12.69
N VAL A 550 -23.99 -12.07 -11.89
CA VAL A 550 -23.90 -11.65 -10.47
C VAL A 550 -23.76 -10.13 -10.36
N ARG A 551 -24.26 -9.53 -9.26
CA ARG A 551 -24.22 -8.08 -9.04
C ARG A 551 -23.82 -7.67 -7.63
N GLU A 552 -24.48 -8.21 -6.61
CA GLU A 552 -24.21 -7.88 -5.21
C GLU A 552 -24.00 -9.14 -4.36
N VAL A 553 -23.05 -9.07 -3.43
CA VAL A 553 -22.69 -10.15 -2.49
C VAL A 553 -22.89 -9.62 -1.09
N PHE A 554 -23.75 -10.24 -0.30
CA PHE A 554 -23.96 -9.91 1.11
C PHE A 554 -23.37 -10.99 2.00
N VAL A 555 -22.72 -10.61 3.11
CA VAL A 555 -22.16 -11.54 4.11
C VAL A 555 -22.53 -11.10 5.52
N HIS A 556 -23.16 -12.01 6.28
CA HIS A 556 -23.54 -11.84 7.69
C HIS A 556 -23.10 -13.06 8.49
N VAL A 557 -22.66 -12.87 9.74
CA VAL A 557 -22.46 -13.97 10.69
C VAL A 557 -23.34 -13.82 11.92
N MET A 558 -24.12 -14.86 12.20
CA MET A 558 -24.85 -15.01 13.46
C MET A 558 -24.03 -15.87 14.43
N ASN A 559 -23.51 -15.26 15.50
CA ASN A 559 -22.69 -15.93 16.51
C ASN A 559 -23.17 -15.58 17.92
N ALA A 560 -23.62 -16.59 18.67
CA ALA A 560 -24.15 -16.41 20.03
C ALA A 560 -23.10 -16.04 21.10
N LYS A 561 -21.80 -16.16 20.80
CA LYS A 561 -20.71 -16.01 21.79
C LYS A 561 -19.82 -14.78 21.59
N LYS A 562 -19.78 -14.20 20.38
CA LYS A 562 -18.87 -13.09 20.06
C LYS A 562 -19.36 -12.32 18.84
N GLU A 563 -19.35 -10.98 18.93
CA GLU A 563 -19.56 -10.13 17.77
C GLU A 563 -18.39 -10.26 16.77
N ALA A 564 -18.72 -10.67 15.55
CA ALA A 564 -17.76 -11.03 14.51
C ALA A 564 -18.03 -10.32 13.17
N ASN A 565 -19.07 -9.48 13.11
CA ASN A 565 -19.33 -8.59 11.97
C ASN A 565 -18.60 -7.24 12.16
N PRO A 566 -18.31 -6.50 11.08
CA PRO A 566 -18.37 -6.92 9.67
C PRO A 566 -17.36 -8.02 9.33
N LEU A 567 -17.71 -8.86 8.36
CA LEU A 567 -16.96 -10.05 7.96
C LEU A 567 -16.60 -9.99 6.48
N PHE A 568 -15.30 -9.97 6.17
CA PHE A 568 -14.81 -10.15 4.81
C PHE A 568 -14.87 -11.63 4.37
N PRO A 569 -15.07 -11.90 3.07
CA PRO A 569 -14.85 -13.22 2.49
C PRO A 569 -13.42 -13.71 2.76
N CYS A 570 -13.24 -15.01 2.99
CA CYS A 570 -11.89 -15.58 3.11
C CYS A 570 -11.18 -15.55 1.75
N GLY A 571 -9.84 -15.62 1.72
CA GLY A 571 -9.07 -15.51 0.46
C GLY A 571 -9.45 -16.52 -0.64
N VAL A 572 -10.05 -17.67 -0.32
CA VAL A 572 -10.61 -18.60 -1.33
C VAL A 572 -11.90 -18.06 -1.94
N CYS A 573 -12.80 -17.50 -1.11
CA CYS A 573 -14.00 -16.82 -1.58
C CYS A 573 -13.65 -15.53 -2.33
N GLU A 574 -12.68 -14.75 -1.84
CA GLU A 574 -12.20 -13.54 -2.51
C GLU A 574 -11.67 -13.86 -3.92
N ASN A 575 -10.76 -14.83 -4.06
CA ASN A 575 -10.25 -15.27 -5.37
C ASN A 575 -11.36 -15.78 -6.31
N MET A 576 -12.42 -16.39 -5.78
CA MET A 576 -13.59 -16.80 -6.56
C MET A 576 -14.41 -15.58 -7.00
N LEU A 577 -14.68 -14.64 -6.08
CA LEU A 577 -15.45 -13.43 -6.35
C LEU A 577 -14.70 -12.47 -7.28
N GLN A 578 -13.37 -12.39 -7.22
CA GLN A 578 -12.54 -11.63 -8.16
C GLN A 578 -12.68 -12.16 -9.59
N LYS A 579 -12.76 -13.50 -9.78
CA LYS A 579 -13.07 -14.09 -11.10
C LYS A 579 -14.47 -13.74 -11.56
N VAL A 580 -15.47 -13.89 -10.70
CA VAL A 580 -16.86 -13.49 -10.99
C VAL A 580 -16.93 -12.01 -11.39
N THR A 581 -16.21 -11.14 -10.69
CA THR A 581 -16.10 -9.71 -11.00
C THR A 581 -15.42 -9.47 -12.35
N LYS A 582 -14.33 -10.18 -12.66
CA LYS A 582 -13.68 -10.12 -13.98
C LYS A 582 -14.63 -10.53 -15.11
N ASP A 583 -15.49 -11.52 -14.88
CA ASP A 583 -16.49 -11.93 -15.86
C ASP A 583 -17.57 -10.84 -16.04
N VAL A 584 -18.12 -10.28 -14.94
CA VAL A 584 -19.07 -9.16 -15.00
C VAL A 584 -18.45 -7.94 -15.70
N MET A 585 -17.20 -7.62 -15.39
CA MET A 585 -16.44 -6.52 -16.00
C MET A 585 -16.25 -6.74 -17.51
N SER A 586 -15.89 -7.95 -17.91
CA SER A 586 -15.66 -8.29 -19.33
C SER A 586 -16.93 -8.23 -20.16
N HIS A 587 -18.10 -8.59 -19.59
CA HIS A 587 -19.38 -8.63 -20.30
C HIS A 587 -20.18 -7.31 -20.23
N TYR A 588 -20.05 -6.55 -19.14
CA TYR A 588 -20.90 -5.39 -18.86
C TYR A 588 -20.12 -4.10 -18.52
N GLY A 589 -18.80 -4.17 -18.34
CA GLY A 589 -18.01 -3.06 -17.81
C GLY A 589 -18.45 -2.66 -16.39
N GLY A 590 -18.91 -3.60 -15.57
CA GLY A 590 -19.46 -3.31 -14.25
C GLY A 590 -18.84 -4.15 -13.15
N ASP A 591 -18.85 -3.62 -11.93
CA ASP A 591 -18.22 -4.24 -10.76
C ASP A 591 -19.23 -5.01 -9.89
N VAL A 592 -18.76 -6.00 -9.12
CA VAL A 592 -19.57 -6.67 -8.09
C VAL A 592 -19.35 -5.98 -6.75
N THR A 593 -20.43 -5.73 -6.00
CA THR A 593 -20.36 -5.04 -4.70
C THR A 593 -20.51 -6.00 -3.53
N LEU A 594 -19.55 -5.98 -2.59
CA LEU A 594 -19.65 -6.64 -1.28
C LEU A 594 -20.35 -5.73 -0.27
N TYR A 595 -21.34 -6.29 0.42
CA TYR A 595 -22.10 -5.70 1.50
C TYR A 595 -21.88 -6.51 2.79
N MET A 596 -21.36 -5.86 3.83
CA MET A 596 -21.08 -6.45 5.14
C MET A 596 -21.88 -5.73 6.21
N PHE A 597 -22.51 -6.47 7.12
CA PHE A 597 -23.27 -5.88 8.22
C PHE A 597 -22.34 -5.39 9.34
N ASP A 598 -22.76 -4.40 10.14
CA ASP A 598 -21.96 -3.89 11.25
C ASP A 598 -21.94 -4.80 12.48
N ALA A 599 -23.03 -5.53 12.72
CA ALA A 599 -23.26 -6.34 13.91
C ALA A 599 -24.18 -7.55 13.63
N THR A 600 -24.23 -8.48 14.59
CA THR A 600 -25.11 -9.65 14.59
C THR A 600 -26.58 -9.24 14.51
N GLN A 601 -26.95 -8.15 15.20
CA GLN A 601 -28.20 -7.41 14.99
C GLN A 601 -27.89 -6.16 14.17
N PRO A 602 -28.05 -6.20 12.84
CA PRO A 602 -27.54 -5.16 11.96
C PRO A 602 -28.28 -3.84 12.13
N ARG A 603 -27.52 -2.74 12.11
CA ARG A 603 -28.01 -1.36 12.06
C ARG A 603 -27.45 -0.60 10.86
N LYS A 604 -26.27 -1.01 10.38
CA LYS A 604 -25.56 -0.41 9.27
C LYS A 604 -25.07 -1.53 8.33
N ILE A 605 -25.01 -1.24 7.03
CA ILE A 605 -24.29 -2.07 6.06
C ILE A 605 -23.11 -1.26 5.54
N VAL A 606 -21.90 -1.79 5.68
CA VAL A 606 -20.68 -1.28 5.06
C VAL A 606 -20.52 -1.92 3.68
N PHE A 607 -20.17 -1.15 2.65
CA PHE A 607 -19.97 -1.70 1.31
C PHE A 607 -18.76 -1.15 0.56
N LEU A 608 -18.23 -2.01 -0.31
CA LEU A 608 -17.10 -1.77 -1.21
C LEU A 608 -17.21 -2.72 -2.40
N THR A 609 -16.55 -2.43 -3.52
CA THR A 609 -16.48 -3.39 -4.64
C THR A 609 -15.53 -4.55 -4.34
N ILE A 610 -15.69 -5.69 -5.01
CA ILE A 610 -14.81 -6.86 -4.82
C ILE A 610 -13.31 -6.52 -5.03
N PRO A 611 -12.89 -5.73 -6.03
CA PRO A 611 -11.49 -5.33 -6.20
C PRO A 611 -10.92 -4.53 -5.02
N GLU A 612 -11.77 -3.88 -4.23
CA GLU A 612 -11.34 -3.11 -3.05
C GLU A 612 -11.09 -3.96 -1.80
N ILE A 613 -11.53 -5.23 -1.74
CA ILE A 613 -11.39 -6.10 -0.55
C ILE A 613 -9.93 -6.22 -0.11
N SER A 614 -9.06 -6.71 -1.01
CA SER A 614 -7.60 -6.84 -0.82
C SER A 614 -6.88 -5.53 -0.46
N ASN A 615 -7.52 -4.37 -0.66
CA ASN A 615 -6.98 -3.05 -0.33
C ASN A 615 -7.54 -2.49 0.99
N ARG A 616 -8.78 -2.83 1.34
CA ARG A 616 -9.47 -2.29 2.52
C ARG A 616 -9.48 -3.21 3.75
N ASP A 617 -9.20 -4.52 3.68
CA ASP A 617 -9.06 -5.43 4.87
C ASP A 617 -7.79 -5.17 5.74
N GLY A 618 -7.28 -3.94 5.69
CA GLY A 618 -6.08 -3.50 6.41
C GLY A 618 -6.33 -3.05 7.86
N ALA A 619 -5.29 -2.50 8.47
CA ALA A 619 -5.37 -1.89 9.80
C ALA A 619 -6.41 -0.75 9.86
N ASN A 620 -6.62 -0.03 8.76
CA ASN A 620 -7.55 1.09 8.67
C ASN A 620 -9.02 0.67 8.80
N PHE A 621 -9.42 -0.49 8.26
CA PHE A 621 -10.77 -1.01 8.51
C PHE A 621 -10.96 -1.45 9.96
N LYS A 622 -9.95 -2.09 10.56
CA LYS A 622 -10.00 -2.46 11.99
C LYS A 622 -10.15 -1.23 12.89
N LYS A 623 -9.48 -0.13 12.52
CA LYS A 623 -9.64 1.17 13.17
C LYS A 623 -11.05 1.74 12.97
N PHE A 624 -11.52 1.85 11.73
CA PHE A 624 -12.88 2.31 11.40
C PHE A 624 -13.99 1.50 12.11
N VAL A 625 -13.86 0.18 12.16
CA VAL A 625 -14.82 -0.70 12.87
C VAL A 625 -14.83 -0.42 14.38
N ALA A 626 -13.67 -0.11 14.96
CA ALA A 626 -13.53 0.19 16.38
C ALA A 626 -13.98 1.61 16.76
N GLU A 627 -13.67 2.60 15.92
CA GLU A 627 -13.82 4.04 16.23
C GLU A 627 -15.08 4.68 15.63
N ASP A 628 -15.50 4.32 14.42
CA ASP A 628 -16.54 5.05 13.66
C ASP A 628 -17.81 4.21 13.40
N LEU A 629 -17.66 2.93 13.06
CA LEU A 629 -18.80 2.08 12.71
C LEU A 629 -19.66 1.74 13.94
N ARG A 630 -19.00 1.38 15.04
CA ARG A 630 -19.64 0.92 16.28
C ARG A 630 -20.01 2.04 17.26
N ASP A 631 -19.57 3.27 17.03
CA ASP A 631 -20.02 4.43 17.79
C ASP A 631 -21.45 4.83 17.36
N PRO A 632 -22.44 4.81 18.28
CA PRO A 632 -23.81 5.22 17.97
C PRO A 632 -23.96 6.75 17.79
N SER A 633 -22.98 7.56 18.18
CA SER A 633 -23.08 9.03 18.23
C SER A 633 -22.62 9.75 16.96
N ARG A 634 -21.89 9.08 16.06
CA ARG A 634 -21.27 9.69 14.85
C ARG A 634 -21.96 9.36 13.52
N GLY A 635 -23.19 8.85 13.54
CA GLY A 635 -24.00 8.53 12.34
C GLY A 635 -24.59 9.74 11.61
N GLY A 636 -23.80 10.80 11.40
CA GLY A 636 -24.24 12.05 10.77
C GLY A 636 -23.09 12.85 10.17
N GLY A 637 -22.88 12.65 8.86
CA GLY A 637 -22.01 13.41 7.97
C GLY A 637 -22.55 13.27 6.56
#